data_AF-A0A1C1CKD6-F1
#
_entry.id   AF-A0A1C1CKD6-F1
#
_cell.length_a   1.000
_cell.length_b   1.000
_cell.length_c   1.000
_cell.angle_alpha   90.00
_cell.angle_beta   90.00
_cell.angle_gamma   90.00
#
_symmetry.space_group_name_H-M   'P 1'
#
loop_
_entity.id
_entity.type
_entity.pdbx_description
1 polymer ?
#
loop_
_entity_poly.entity_id
_entity_poly.type
_entity_poly.pdbx_seq_one_letter_code
_entity_poly.pdbx_strand_id
1 'polypeptide(L)'
;MGQTKRREGKTSRVPKASLFGGGRSAQADSGQPQIKKATFEITKKKEVGVSDLTLLSKVSNEAINDNLKKRFEHGEIYTYIGHVLVSVNPFRDLGIYTEQVLQSYRGRNRLEVPPHVFAVAESAYYNMKAYKDNQCVIISGESGAGKTEAAKRLMQYIASVSGGTDSRIQRTKDMVLATNPLLESFGNAKTLRNNNSSRFGKYLELEFNEQGEPVGAKVTNYLLEKTRVVGQITNERNFHIFYQFTKAAPKEYRDTYGIQQPQSYVYTSKSKCFDVPGIDDASDFRETLQAMQIIGLTQAEQDNIFRLLAAILWIGNITFRENDQGGVDIADQSVVDFVAYLLEVESAHVHKALTVRIVETARGGGRRGSIYESPLNPVQASAVRDALAKAIYFNLFDWIVNRTNVSLRSQGVVKNTIGILDIYGFEIFEKNSFEQLCINYVNEKLQQIFIQLTLKSEQEEYEREQIQWTPIKYFDNKVVCSLIEDKRPPGVFAALNDACATAHADSGAADQTFVGRLNFLSNNPNFENRQGQFIIKHYAGDVSYQVAGMTDKNKDQLLKDLLNLVGESSNTFVHELFPNQVDQDDKRRPPTAGDKIKASANELVDTLMQAQPSYIRTIKPNENKSPKEYNEPNVLHQIKYLGLQENVRIRRAGFAYRQTFDKFVERFALLSPKLSYAGEYTYTGDVRTASEIIFKDTSIPKEEYQMGVTKAFIKTPETLFGLEHMRDRYWHNMAVRIQRAWRNYLRYRAEAATRIQRFWRKSKIGVKEIEFRDQGHRLLAGRKERRRYSLLGSRRFFGDYLGLNMPGGQGRVLRDSVHLNPQERVTFSARCELLVTKFGRSSQRMPRILVLTPKAVYIIVQAVVNNQLQISAERTIPIGAIKYISCSNLRDDWFALGVGSAQEPDPLINCVFKTEFFLQFKTVAVGGMNLKIGPQIDYNKKPGKPAVVKVQKDPAVPRDDVYKSGTIHVGQGESPASVSRPTPRGKAIAKPITSGKLLRPGGPGGQASKTAARRPVPAARPAAAQPRAVPVPAAAQPRAVPMPAASHATPTHMNGAALHARNESASSFGRAAPPPPPPPPPAAAPAAVPSKPQAKVKYDFNSPNANELSIKAGEVVEILQKENNGWWLCKNPRTDAQGWTPSAYVEEMEQARAAPPPPPVAAPPRAVPTPSVVVNGGHAKPAAPPVAARAKPTPPAPPAKRPAARKPDASPARDSAMSLGTNSGTNSGRATPSSIGGGSLAGGLAEALRARQSAMGGRDKDKDEDDDW
;
A
#
# COMPACT_ATOMS: atom_id res chain seq x y z
N MET A 1 -29.36 -53.21 45.85
CA MET A 1 -28.47 -52.03 45.97
C MET A 1 -28.26 -51.43 44.59
N GLY A 2 -28.06 -50.11 44.47
CA GLY A 2 -27.79 -49.44 43.19
C GLY A 2 -28.89 -48.47 42.72
N GLN A 3 -28.87 -47.23 43.22
CA GLN A 3 -29.62 -46.11 42.62
C GLN A 3 -28.74 -44.85 42.62
N THR A 4 -28.38 -44.38 41.43
CA THR A 4 -27.54 -43.20 41.23
C THR A 4 -28.37 -41.91 41.32
N LYS A 5 -28.19 -41.15 42.41
CA LYS A 5 -28.74 -39.79 42.55
C LYS A 5 -27.96 -38.81 41.68
N ARG A 6 -28.64 -38.14 40.75
CA ARG A 6 -28.13 -36.90 40.12
C ARG A 6 -28.32 -35.72 41.09
N ARG A 7 -27.28 -34.92 41.28
CA ARG A 7 -27.32 -33.66 42.04
C ARG A 7 -26.84 -32.50 41.15
N GLU A 8 -27.31 -31.31 41.47
CA GLU A 8 -27.08 -30.05 40.74
C GLU A 8 -25.76 -29.38 41.16
N GLY A 9 -25.26 -28.39 40.41
CA GLY A 9 -24.32 -27.40 40.97
C GLY A 9 -23.23 -26.79 40.07
N LYS A 10 -23.55 -25.64 39.46
CA LYS A 10 -22.73 -24.40 39.32
C LYS A 10 -21.28 -24.39 38.73
N THR A 11 -21.14 -23.45 37.77
CA THR A 11 -20.06 -22.45 37.54
C THR A 11 -18.69 -22.81 36.92
N SER A 12 -18.44 -22.16 35.77
CA SER A 12 -17.16 -21.61 35.26
C SER A 12 -15.88 -22.45 35.32
N ARG A 13 -15.54 -23.08 34.18
CA ARG A 13 -14.14 -23.30 33.77
C ARG A 13 -13.94 -22.88 32.31
N VAL A 14 -12.89 -22.09 32.08
CA VAL A 14 -12.35 -21.67 30.77
C VAL A 14 -11.99 -22.93 29.94
N PRO A 15 -12.21 -22.93 28.61
CA PRO A 15 -12.19 -24.18 27.84
C PRO A 15 -10.77 -24.77 27.73
N LYS A 16 -10.57 -25.93 28.35
CA LYS A 16 -9.39 -26.79 28.11
C LYS A 16 -9.46 -27.41 26.71
N ALA A 17 -8.75 -26.81 25.77
CA ALA A 17 -8.53 -27.36 24.44
C ALA A 17 -7.34 -28.35 24.45
N SER A 18 -7.56 -29.59 24.94
CA SER A 18 -6.70 -30.76 24.66
C SER A 18 -7.33 -32.03 25.24
N LEU A 19 -8.25 -32.63 24.50
CA LEU A 19 -8.61 -34.05 24.62
C LEU A 19 -8.15 -34.72 23.33
N PHE A 20 -7.56 -35.92 23.46
CA PHE A 20 -6.74 -36.64 22.47
C PHE A 20 -5.28 -36.14 22.36
N GLY A 21 -4.34 -37.02 22.77
CA GLY A 21 -2.89 -36.75 22.84
C GLY A 21 -2.35 -36.91 24.26
N GLY A 22 -1.98 -38.15 24.64
CA GLY A 22 -1.51 -38.45 26.00
C GLY A 22 -0.09 -37.95 26.25
N GLY A 23 0.10 -37.10 27.26
CA GLY A 23 1.43 -36.68 27.69
C GLY A 23 2.16 -37.80 28.41
N ARG A 24 3.24 -38.31 27.80
CA ARG A 24 4.32 -38.95 28.57
C ARG A 24 5.13 -37.86 29.28
N SER A 25 5.70 -38.24 30.42
CA SER A 25 6.39 -37.39 31.38
C SER A 25 7.52 -36.57 30.77
N ALA A 26 7.65 -35.32 31.24
CA ALA A 26 8.77 -34.46 30.90
C ALA A 26 10.08 -35.01 31.52
N GLN A 27 10.85 -35.70 30.69
CA GLN A 27 12.26 -35.97 30.93
C GLN A 27 13.04 -35.08 29.96
N ALA A 28 14.10 -34.44 30.45
CA ALA A 28 14.81 -33.38 29.72
C ALA A 28 15.78 -33.94 28.66
N ASP A 29 15.23 -34.65 27.67
CA ASP A 29 15.96 -34.96 26.44
C ASP A 29 16.09 -33.73 25.56
N SER A 30 17.19 -33.67 24.82
CA SER A 30 17.50 -32.72 23.75
C SER A 30 16.60 -32.93 22.53
N GLY A 31 15.30 -32.70 22.73
CA GLY A 31 14.25 -32.99 21.77
C GLY A 31 14.42 -32.22 20.46
N GLN A 32 14.40 -32.95 19.34
CA GLN A 32 14.32 -32.38 18.00
C GLN A 32 13.15 -31.37 17.92
N PRO A 33 13.30 -30.27 17.17
CA PRO A 33 12.27 -29.23 17.10
C PRO A 33 10.94 -29.82 16.61
N GLN A 34 9.91 -29.80 17.46
CA GLN A 34 8.58 -30.26 17.09
C GLN A 34 8.01 -29.37 16.00
N ILE A 35 7.89 -29.94 14.79
CA ILE A 35 7.29 -29.29 13.63
C ILE A 35 5.85 -28.91 13.96
N LYS A 36 5.55 -27.61 13.87
CA LYS A 36 4.25 -27.08 14.29
C LYS A 36 3.13 -27.56 13.36
N LYS A 37 1.93 -27.68 13.93
CA LYS A 37 0.71 -27.90 13.15
C LYS A 37 0.54 -26.78 12.11
N ALA A 38 0.27 -27.16 10.86
CA ALA A 38 0.02 -26.20 9.80
C ALA A 38 -1.21 -25.35 10.16
N THR A 39 -1.06 -24.02 10.11
CA THR A 39 -2.15 -23.06 10.35
C THR A 39 -2.38 -22.22 9.11
N PHE A 40 -3.62 -21.77 8.92
CA PHE A 40 -3.95 -20.79 7.89
C PHE A 40 -3.73 -19.39 8.46
N GLU A 41 -2.73 -18.67 7.94
CA GLU A 41 -2.34 -17.34 8.41
C GLU A 41 -3.36 -16.28 7.97
N ILE A 42 -4.40 -16.06 8.78
CA ILE A 42 -5.44 -15.02 8.53
C ILE A 42 -4.82 -13.61 8.44
N THR A 43 -3.69 -13.39 9.11
CA THR A 43 -3.00 -12.09 9.22
C THR A 43 -2.01 -11.80 8.10
N LYS A 44 -1.64 -12.77 7.25
CA LYS A 44 -0.66 -12.51 6.18
C LYS A 44 -1.31 -11.63 5.11
N LYS A 45 -0.86 -10.37 4.99
CA LYS A 45 -1.19 -9.52 3.84
C LYS A 45 -0.84 -10.28 2.55
N LYS A 46 -1.64 -10.11 1.49
CA LYS A 46 -1.28 -10.60 0.16
C LYS A 46 0.08 -10.00 -0.21
N GLU A 47 1.06 -10.85 -0.49
CA GLU A 47 2.41 -10.39 -0.81
C GLU A 47 2.40 -9.58 -2.11
N VAL A 48 2.98 -8.38 -2.06
CA VAL A 48 3.00 -7.43 -3.18
C VAL A 48 4.36 -7.53 -3.85
N GLY A 49 4.35 -7.99 -5.10
CA GLY A 49 5.58 -8.42 -5.77
C GLY A 49 6.25 -9.59 -5.05
N VAL A 50 7.50 -9.86 -5.38
CA VAL A 50 8.39 -10.75 -4.63
C VAL A 50 9.23 -9.96 -3.63
N SER A 51 9.40 -10.50 -2.43
CA SER A 51 10.26 -9.94 -1.38
C SER A 51 11.76 -10.15 -1.66
N ASP A 52 12.11 -11.13 -2.48
CA ASP A 52 13.45 -11.33 -3.05
C ASP A 52 13.37 -11.44 -4.58
N LEU A 53 14.14 -10.62 -5.30
CA LEU A 53 14.14 -10.56 -6.76
C LEU A 53 14.74 -11.80 -7.44
N THR A 54 15.46 -12.66 -6.70
CA THR A 54 15.84 -14.01 -7.16
C THR A 54 14.61 -14.87 -7.48
N LEU A 55 13.45 -14.54 -6.91
CA LEU A 55 12.17 -15.20 -7.18
C LEU A 55 11.43 -14.63 -8.40
N LEU A 56 11.98 -13.66 -9.13
CA LEU A 56 11.38 -13.22 -10.40
C LEU A 56 11.44 -14.32 -11.45
N SER A 57 10.32 -14.58 -12.14
CA SER A 57 10.25 -15.58 -13.22
C SER A 57 11.14 -15.21 -14.41
N LYS A 58 11.06 -13.95 -14.87
CA LYS A 58 11.95 -13.37 -15.89
C LYS A 58 12.99 -12.45 -15.23
N VAL A 59 14.27 -12.67 -15.55
CA VAL A 59 15.38 -11.78 -15.13
C VAL A 59 15.62 -10.72 -16.21
N SER A 60 14.91 -9.61 -16.13
CA SER A 60 15.13 -8.42 -16.97
C SER A 60 15.05 -7.14 -16.14
N ASN A 61 15.62 -6.04 -16.61
CA ASN A 61 15.56 -4.75 -15.92
C ASN A 61 14.10 -4.30 -15.74
N GLU A 62 13.25 -4.58 -16.74
CA GLU A 62 11.83 -4.25 -16.76
C GLU A 62 11.07 -5.05 -15.71
N ALA A 63 11.34 -6.36 -15.58
CA ALA A 63 10.72 -7.20 -14.55
C ALA A 63 11.12 -6.80 -13.11
N ILE A 64 12.36 -6.31 -12.93
CA ILE A 64 12.82 -5.73 -11.66
C ILE A 64 12.10 -4.39 -11.39
N ASN A 65 12.01 -3.51 -12.40
CA ASN A 65 11.31 -2.22 -12.31
C ASN A 65 9.84 -2.41 -11.93
N ASP A 66 9.15 -3.31 -12.62
CA ASP A 66 7.77 -3.74 -12.35
C ASP A 66 7.55 -4.17 -10.90
N ASN A 67 8.49 -4.93 -10.33
CA ASN A 67 8.41 -5.42 -8.96
C ASN A 67 8.64 -4.30 -7.94
N LEU A 68 9.66 -3.47 -8.18
CA LEU A 68 9.99 -2.33 -7.32
C LEU A 68 8.87 -1.28 -7.34
N LYS A 69 8.25 -1.02 -8.50
CA LYS A 69 7.07 -0.15 -8.63
C LYS A 69 5.90 -0.66 -7.80
N LYS A 70 5.48 -1.91 -8.00
CA LYS A 70 4.37 -2.54 -7.25
C LYS A 70 4.61 -2.47 -5.73
N ARG A 71 5.84 -2.73 -5.29
CA ARG A 71 6.23 -2.65 -3.88
C ARG A 71 6.21 -1.21 -3.35
N PHE A 72 6.75 -0.25 -4.10
CA PHE A 72 6.75 1.18 -3.76
C PHE A 72 5.32 1.74 -3.62
N GLU A 73 4.42 1.45 -4.58
CA GLU A 73 3.02 1.88 -4.55
C GLU A 73 2.27 1.39 -3.30
N HIS A 74 2.66 0.22 -2.76
CA HIS A 74 2.12 -0.36 -1.53
C HIS A 74 2.91 0.01 -0.25
N GLY A 75 4.00 0.78 -0.36
CA GLY A 75 4.83 1.23 0.77
C GLY A 75 5.90 0.24 1.25
N GLU A 76 6.15 -0.85 0.52
CA GLU A 76 7.13 -1.89 0.86
C GLU A 76 8.50 -1.56 0.21
N ILE A 77 9.17 -0.50 0.67
CA ILE A 77 10.34 0.10 -0.02
C ILE A 77 11.58 -0.79 -0.15
N TYR A 78 11.67 -1.85 0.65
CA TYR A 78 12.82 -2.74 0.74
C TYR A 78 12.57 -4.05 -0.01
N THR A 79 13.58 -4.55 -0.74
CA THR A 79 13.52 -5.83 -1.48
C THR A 79 14.90 -6.50 -1.47
N TYR A 80 14.98 -7.82 -1.31
CA TYR A 80 16.27 -8.53 -1.37
C TYR A 80 16.68 -8.90 -2.80
N ILE A 81 17.99 -9.11 -2.99
CA ILE A 81 18.59 -9.98 -4.01
C ILE A 81 19.57 -10.90 -3.25
N GLY A 82 19.04 -11.93 -2.59
CA GLY A 82 19.81 -12.75 -1.65
C GLY A 82 20.37 -11.94 -0.48
N HIS A 83 21.65 -11.57 -0.54
CA HIS A 83 22.34 -10.76 0.49
C HIS A 83 22.34 -9.24 0.20
N VAL A 84 21.93 -8.82 -0.99
CA VAL A 84 21.82 -7.39 -1.33
C VAL A 84 20.45 -6.88 -0.92
N LEU A 85 20.38 -5.69 -0.31
CA LEU A 85 19.14 -4.98 -0.01
C LEU A 85 18.94 -3.84 -1.01
N VAL A 86 17.87 -3.89 -1.79
CA VAL A 86 17.41 -2.77 -2.62
C VAL A 86 16.46 -1.91 -1.79
N SER A 87 16.63 -0.58 -1.85
CA SER A 87 15.87 0.40 -1.06
C SER A 87 15.40 1.55 -1.94
N VAL A 88 14.08 1.71 -2.14
CA VAL A 88 13.50 2.82 -2.90
C VAL A 88 13.10 3.96 -1.96
N ASN A 89 13.65 5.16 -2.11
CA ASN A 89 13.37 6.28 -1.18
C ASN A 89 11.88 6.66 -1.19
N PRO A 90 11.13 6.53 -0.08
CA PRO A 90 9.71 6.87 -0.04
C PRO A 90 9.39 8.36 -0.09
N PHE A 91 10.35 9.26 0.15
CA PHE A 91 10.13 10.70 0.39
C PHE A 91 9.06 11.03 1.46
N ARG A 92 8.81 10.09 2.38
CA ARG A 92 7.95 10.24 3.58
C ARG A 92 8.38 9.24 4.64
N ASP A 93 8.08 9.52 5.90
CA ASP A 93 8.14 8.48 6.92
C ASP A 93 7.02 7.43 6.69
N LEU A 94 7.36 6.17 6.91
CA LEU A 94 6.47 5.01 6.83
C LEU A 94 6.19 4.38 8.20
N GLY A 95 6.82 4.88 9.28
CA GLY A 95 6.69 4.33 10.64
C GLY A 95 7.46 3.02 10.87
N ILE A 96 8.33 2.63 9.92
CA ILE A 96 9.06 1.36 9.94
C ILE A 96 10.37 1.40 10.75
N TYR A 97 10.79 2.57 11.24
CA TYR A 97 12.01 2.77 12.04
C TYR A 97 11.73 2.94 13.54
N THR A 98 10.59 2.47 14.03
CA THR A 98 10.24 2.55 15.46
C THR A 98 11.02 1.53 16.30
N GLU A 99 11.19 1.82 17.59
CA GLU A 99 11.89 0.92 18.53
C GLU A 99 11.26 -0.48 18.61
N GLN A 100 9.93 -0.57 18.46
CA GLN A 100 9.24 -1.86 18.39
C GLN A 100 9.67 -2.67 17.15
N VAL A 101 9.89 -2.01 16.02
CA VAL A 101 10.42 -2.67 14.82
C VAL A 101 11.88 -3.03 15.03
N LEU A 102 12.72 -2.15 15.60
CA LEU A 102 14.11 -2.44 15.93
C LEU A 102 14.24 -3.73 16.76
N GLN A 103 13.53 -3.83 17.88
CA GLN A 103 13.55 -5.03 18.74
C GLN A 103 13.01 -6.29 18.03
N SER A 104 12.18 -6.16 16.99
CA SER A 104 11.66 -7.31 16.23
C SER A 104 12.69 -7.98 15.31
N TYR A 105 13.76 -7.27 14.92
CA TYR A 105 14.88 -7.84 14.14
C TYR A 105 15.98 -8.45 15.02
N ARG A 106 16.04 -8.10 16.31
CA ARG A 106 17.11 -8.53 17.21
C ARG A 106 17.14 -10.05 17.38
N GLY A 107 18.30 -10.66 17.15
CA GLY A 107 18.52 -12.11 17.19
C GLY A 107 17.78 -12.88 16.09
N ARG A 108 17.28 -12.22 15.04
CA ARG A 108 16.55 -12.86 13.93
C ARG A 108 17.46 -13.08 12.73
N ASN A 109 17.36 -14.29 12.16
CA ASN A 109 17.95 -14.53 10.85
C ASN A 109 17.15 -13.77 9.78
N ARG A 110 17.84 -13.24 8.76
CA ARG A 110 17.26 -12.52 7.61
C ARG A 110 16.09 -13.24 6.94
N LEU A 111 16.09 -14.57 6.93
CA LEU A 111 15.03 -15.39 6.32
C LEU A 111 13.73 -15.47 7.15
N GLU A 112 13.76 -15.09 8.43
CA GLU A 112 12.59 -15.07 9.32
C GLU A 112 11.79 -13.76 9.27
N VAL A 113 12.35 -12.71 8.69
CA VAL A 113 11.87 -11.32 8.77
C VAL A 113 11.78 -10.69 7.38
N PRO A 114 10.87 -9.72 7.14
CA PRO A 114 10.76 -9.08 5.84
C PRO A 114 12.00 -8.22 5.50
N PRO A 115 12.17 -7.83 4.22
CA PRO A 115 13.28 -6.96 3.80
C PRO A 115 13.36 -5.66 4.60
N HIS A 116 14.50 -5.40 5.24
CA HIS A 116 14.74 -4.15 5.99
C HIS A 116 16.23 -3.89 6.22
N VAL A 117 16.61 -2.62 6.40
CA VAL A 117 17.99 -2.22 6.75
C VAL A 117 18.45 -2.82 8.08
N PHE A 118 17.53 -3.00 9.03
CA PHE A 118 17.81 -3.65 10.32
C PHE A 118 18.19 -5.12 10.20
N ALA A 119 17.71 -5.84 9.18
CA ALA A 119 18.14 -7.23 8.94
C ALA A 119 19.60 -7.31 8.43
N VAL A 120 20.06 -6.28 7.70
CA VAL A 120 21.47 -6.15 7.29
C VAL A 120 22.33 -5.79 8.51
N ALA A 121 21.87 -4.85 9.34
CA ALA A 121 22.54 -4.46 10.59
C ALA A 121 22.70 -5.64 11.57
N GLU A 122 21.62 -6.40 11.80
CA GLU A 122 21.64 -7.60 12.64
C GLU A 122 22.56 -8.67 12.04
N SER A 123 22.50 -8.92 10.72
CA SER A 123 23.36 -9.92 10.09
C SER A 123 24.84 -9.59 10.23
N ALA A 124 25.23 -8.31 10.07
CA ALA A 124 26.60 -7.88 10.29
C ALA A 124 26.99 -8.05 11.77
N TYR A 125 26.22 -7.48 12.69
CA TYR A 125 26.54 -7.56 14.13
C TYR A 125 26.58 -9.01 14.65
N TYR A 126 25.64 -9.86 14.23
CA TYR A 126 25.62 -11.29 14.56
C TYR A 126 26.85 -12.02 14.00
N ASN A 127 27.17 -11.85 12.72
CA ASN A 127 28.31 -12.54 12.10
C ASN A 127 29.63 -12.13 12.76
N MET A 128 29.83 -10.83 13.01
CA MET A 128 30.99 -10.31 13.75
C MET A 128 31.12 -11.00 15.12
N LYS A 129 30.01 -11.08 15.89
CA LYS A 129 30.02 -11.64 17.24
C LYS A 129 30.12 -13.17 17.29
N ALA A 130 29.54 -13.87 16.32
CA ALA A 130 29.45 -15.33 16.31
C ALA A 130 30.66 -16.00 15.63
N TYR A 131 31.17 -15.41 14.54
CA TYR A 131 32.26 -15.98 13.74
C TYR A 131 33.61 -15.27 13.94
N LYS A 132 33.62 -14.11 14.62
CA LYS A 132 34.81 -13.24 14.78
C LYS A 132 35.38 -12.74 13.44
N ASP A 133 34.52 -12.60 12.43
CA ASP A 133 34.85 -12.04 11.12
C ASP A 133 34.53 -10.54 11.06
N ASN A 134 35.44 -9.73 10.51
CA ASN A 134 35.15 -8.33 10.20
C ASN A 134 34.02 -8.23 9.16
N GLN A 135 33.23 -7.17 9.23
CA GLN A 135 32.05 -6.98 8.38
C GLN A 135 32.13 -5.62 7.69
N CYS A 136 31.55 -5.48 6.50
CA CYS A 136 31.38 -4.18 5.87
C CYS A 136 30.02 -4.06 5.18
N VAL A 137 29.43 -2.87 5.19
CA VAL A 137 28.14 -2.57 4.54
C VAL A 137 28.36 -1.45 3.52
N ILE A 138 28.24 -1.81 2.23
CA ILE A 138 28.48 -0.92 1.10
C ILE A 138 27.15 -0.35 0.61
N ILE A 139 26.97 0.96 0.74
CA ILE A 139 25.74 1.68 0.41
C ILE A 139 26.01 2.57 -0.81
N SER A 140 25.28 2.32 -1.89
CA SER A 140 25.47 2.98 -3.19
C SER A 140 24.14 3.41 -3.83
N GLY A 141 24.21 4.37 -4.75
CA GLY A 141 23.05 5.00 -5.41
C GLY A 141 23.26 6.48 -5.70
N GLU A 142 22.35 7.08 -6.44
CA GLU A 142 22.42 8.48 -6.86
C GLU A 142 22.18 9.50 -5.72
N SER A 143 22.30 10.79 -6.02
CA SER A 143 22.03 11.86 -5.03
C SER A 143 20.54 11.94 -4.69
N GLY A 144 20.23 11.85 -3.39
CA GLY A 144 18.86 11.82 -2.89
C GLY A 144 18.20 10.43 -2.88
N ALA A 145 18.90 9.36 -3.25
CA ALA A 145 18.38 7.99 -3.17
C ALA A 145 18.25 7.43 -1.74
N GLY A 146 18.78 8.13 -0.73
CA GLY A 146 18.63 7.76 0.69
C GLY A 146 19.81 7.00 1.31
N LYS A 147 21.00 7.02 0.69
CA LYS A 147 22.22 6.35 1.20
C LYS A 147 22.57 6.71 2.64
N THR A 148 22.71 8.01 2.92
CA THR A 148 23.13 8.53 4.22
C THR A 148 22.07 8.26 5.31
N GLU A 149 20.78 8.27 4.94
CA GLU A 149 19.72 7.79 5.84
C GLU A 149 19.84 6.29 6.12
N ALA A 150 20.13 5.45 5.11
CA ALA A 150 20.37 4.02 5.33
C ALA A 150 21.59 3.78 6.24
N ALA A 151 22.68 4.54 6.05
CA ALA A 151 23.85 4.52 6.94
C ALA A 151 23.48 4.92 8.38
N LYS A 152 22.67 5.98 8.54
CA LYS A 152 22.14 6.45 9.84
C LYS A 152 21.27 5.41 10.53
N ARG A 153 20.41 4.69 9.81
CA ARG A 153 19.60 3.58 10.36
C ARG A 153 20.45 2.36 10.73
N LEU A 154 21.48 2.07 9.95
CA LEU A 154 22.45 1.01 10.25
C LEU A 154 23.22 1.32 11.55
N MET A 155 23.75 2.54 11.67
CA MET A 155 24.43 3.04 12.89
C MET A 155 23.50 3.03 14.11
N GLN A 156 22.27 3.54 13.99
CA GLN A 156 21.28 3.53 15.06
C GLN A 156 20.96 2.12 15.56
N TYR A 157 20.81 1.16 14.65
CA TYR A 157 20.58 -0.24 15.01
C TYR A 157 21.78 -0.83 15.76
N ILE A 158 22.99 -0.71 15.19
CA ILE A 158 24.22 -1.24 15.78
C ILE A 158 24.43 -0.65 17.19
N ALA A 159 24.31 0.66 17.36
CA ALA A 159 24.47 1.33 18.66
C ALA A 159 23.44 0.87 19.72
N SER A 160 22.24 0.46 19.29
CA SER A 160 21.19 -0.10 20.18
C SER A 160 21.48 -1.56 20.57
N VAL A 161 21.88 -2.42 19.62
CA VAL A 161 22.12 -3.85 19.90
C VAL A 161 23.49 -4.17 20.52
N SER A 162 24.48 -3.29 20.36
CA SER A 162 25.89 -3.56 20.74
C SER A 162 26.19 -3.58 22.25
N GLY A 163 25.18 -3.47 23.12
CA GLY A 163 25.36 -3.50 24.57
C GLY A 163 26.18 -2.33 25.13
N GLY A 164 26.67 -2.51 26.35
CA GLY A 164 27.46 -1.53 27.11
C GLY A 164 26.62 -0.48 27.85
N THR A 165 26.48 -0.65 29.17
CA THR A 165 25.94 0.38 30.10
C THR A 165 27.01 1.32 30.63
N ASP A 166 28.29 1.05 30.34
CA ASP A 166 29.39 1.90 30.77
C ASP A 166 29.29 3.29 30.12
N SER A 167 29.49 4.32 30.94
CA SER A 167 29.50 5.73 30.50
C SER A 167 30.49 6.01 29.36
N ARG A 168 31.57 5.22 29.28
CA ARG A 168 32.56 5.26 28.19
C ARG A 168 31.96 4.80 26.85
N ILE A 169 31.23 3.68 26.85
CA ILE A 169 30.60 3.13 25.64
C ILE A 169 29.50 4.07 25.14
N GLN A 170 28.72 4.66 26.06
CA GLN A 170 27.74 5.68 25.68
C GLN A 170 28.42 6.92 25.07
N ARG A 171 29.50 7.42 25.68
CA ARG A 171 30.28 8.55 25.12
C ARG A 171 30.81 8.23 23.72
N THR A 172 31.32 7.03 23.46
CA THR A 172 31.76 6.62 22.11
C THR A 172 30.61 6.63 21.12
N LYS A 173 29.43 6.10 21.49
CA LYS A 173 28.22 6.15 20.65
C LYS A 173 27.80 7.59 20.34
N ASP A 174 27.79 8.47 21.34
CA ASP A 174 27.39 9.87 21.19
C ASP A 174 28.38 10.64 20.30
N MET A 175 29.70 10.41 20.46
CA MET A 175 30.74 10.99 19.60
C MET A 175 30.62 10.51 18.14
N VAL A 176 30.42 9.21 17.91
CA VAL A 176 30.23 8.64 16.55
C VAL A 176 29.02 9.28 15.86
N LEU A 177 27.89 9.45 16.58
CA LEU A 177 26.70 10.09 16.05
C LEU A 177 26.91 11.59 15.77
N ALA A 178 27.64 12.30 16.64
CA ALA A 178 28.00 13.70 16.48
C ALA A 178 28.95 13.99 15.30
N THR A 179 29.65 12.98 14.76
CA THR A 179 30.44 13.16 13.52
C THR A 179 29.62 13.56 12.30
N ASN A 180 28.32 13.23 12.28
CA ASN A 180 27.51 13.46 11.10
C ASN A 180 27.22 14.97 10.88
N PRO A 181 26.65 15.74 11.84
CA PRO A 181 26.47 17.19 11.64
C PRO A 181 27.75 17.93 11.21
N LEU A 182 28.90 17.64 11.84
CA LEU A 182 30.17 18.27 11.45
C LEU A 182 30.58 17.94 10.01
N LEU A 183 30.59 16.65 9.65
CA LEU A 183 31.01 16.22 8.31
C LEU A 183 29.96 16.53 7.23
N GLU A 184 28.68 16.64 7.58
CA GLU A 184 27.64 17.10 6.65
C GLU A 184 27.78 18.60 6.36
N SER A 185 28.08 19.43 7.36
CA SER A 185 28.27 20.87 7.14
C SER A 185 29.44 21.20 6.21
N PHE A 186 30.58 20.50 6.34
CA PHE A 186 31.75 20.72 5.47
C PHE A 186 31.79 19.81 4.22
N GLY A 187 31.16 18.64 4.26
CA GLY A 187 31.23 17.66 3.18
C GLY A 187 30.00 17.63 2.26
N ASN A 188 28.87 18.24 2.66
CA ASN A 188 27.63 18.22 1.89
C ASN A 188 27.28 19.60 1.32
N ALA A 189 26.50 19.59 0.25
CA ALA A 189 25.99 20.78 -0.42
C ALA A 189 24.58 20.54 -1.00
N LYS A 190 23.89 21.63 -1.32
CA LYS A 190 22.66 21.55 -2.13
C LYS A 190 23.03 21.37 -3.60
N THR A 191 22.41 20.36 -4.21
CA THR A 191 22.34 20.19 -5.66
C THR A 191 20.96 20.57 -6.20
N LEU A 192 20.78 20.54 -7.52
CA LEU A 192 19.46 20.62 -8.15
C LEU A 192 18.52 19.49 -7.66
N ARG A 193 19.09 18.31 -7.40
CA ARG A 193 18.35 17.06 -7.12
C ARG A 193 18.13 16.76 -5.64
N ASN A 194 18.95 17.31 -4.75
CA ASN A 194 18.94 17.05 -3.30
C ASN A 194 19.37 18.32 -2.52
N ASN A 195 18.75 18.58 -1.37
CA ASN A 195 19.08 19.76 -0.57
C ASN A 195 20.29 19.55 0.35
N ASN A 196 20.55 18.31 0.77
CA ASN A 196 21.70 17.91 1.58
C ASN A 196 22.36 16.68 0.93
N SER A 197 23.25 16.91 -0.04
CA SER A 197 23.97 15.86 -0.77
C SER A 197 25.42 15.82 -0.32
N SER A 198 25.88 14.66 0.16
CA SER A 198 27.30 14.37 0.29
C SER A 198 28.02 14.63 -1.03
N ARG A 199 29.09 15.43 -0.95
CA ARG A 199 30.04 15.73 -2.03
C ARG A 199 31.42 15.15 -1.72
N PHE A 200 31.44 14.09 -0.91
CA PHE A 200 32.54 13.16 -0.64
C PHE A 200 31.94 11.76 -0.39
N GLY A 201 32.74 10.71 -0.55
CA GLY A 201 32.43 9.37 -0.04
C GLY A 201 32.96 9.21 1.39
N LYS A 202 32.18 8.57 2.27
CA LYS A 202 32.51 8.34 3.68
C LYS A 202 32.61 6.84 3.96
N TYR A 203 33.76 6.38 4.44
CA TYR A 203 33.90 5.07 5.07
C TYR A 203 34.02 5.28 6.58
N LEU A 204 33.09 4.71 7.35
CA LEU A 204 33.09 4.72 8.81
C LEU A 204 33.30 3.29 9.31
N GLU A 205 34.44 3.04 9.94
CA GLU A 205 34.73 1.78 10.63
C GLU A 205 34.38 1.92 12.10
N LEU A 206 33.48 1.06 12.59
CA LEU A 206 33.19 0.91 14.01
C LEU A 206 34.08 -0.20 14.56
N GLU A 207 34.82 0.08 15.62
CA GLU A 207 35.80 -0.84 16.22
C GLU A 207 35.24 -1.49 17.48
N PHE A 208 35.34 -2.82 17.59
CA PHE A 208 34.72 -3.61 18.67
C PHE A 208 35.73 -4.42 19.47
N ASN A 209 35.45 -4.57 20.77
CA ASN A 209 36.14 -5.53 21.65
C ASN A 209 35.63 -6.97 21.44
N GLU A 210 36.21 -7.94 22.17
CA GLU A 210 35.82 -9.35 22.10
C GLU A 210 34.37 -9.62 22.56
N GLN A 211 33.79 -8.73 23.38
CA GLN A 211 32.42 -8.81 23.87
C GLN A 211 31.40 -8.31 22.81
N GLY A 212 31.86 -7.65 21.74
CA GLY A 212 31.02 -7.04 20.71
C GLY A 212 30.53 -5.64 21.08
N GLU A 213 31.24 -4.92 21.95
CA GLU A 213 30.94 -3.54 22.35
C GLU A 213 31.83 -2.55 21.58
N PRO A 214 31.33 -1.36 21.18
CA PRO A 214 32.09 -0.39 20.41
C PRO A 214 33.10 0.35 21.30
N VAL A 215 34.39 0.23 20.98
CA VAL A 215 35.51 0.82 21.72
C VAL A 215 36.13 2.04 21.03
N GLY A 216 35.86 2.22 19.74
CA GLY A 216 36.41 3.30 18.92
C GLY A 216 35.75 3.35 17.53
N ALA A 217 36.18 4.29 16.71
CA ALA A 217 35.81 4.36 15.31
C ALA A 217 36.87 5.09 14.48
N LYS A 218 36.86 4.86 13.16
CA LYS A 218 37.71 5.55 12.19
C LYS A 218 36.86 6.01 11.01
N VAL A 219 37.02 7.27 10.60
CA VAL A 219 36.41 7.85 9.40
C VAL A 219 37.49 8.05 8.35
N THR A 220 37.28 7.51 7.16
CA THR A 220 38.10 7.80 5.97
C THR A 220 37.22 8.49 4.93
N ASN A 221 37.66 9.64 4.44
CA ASN A 221 36.99 10.39 3.39
C ASN A 221 37.61 10.11 2.01
N TYR A 222 36.79 10.16 0.97
CA TYR A 222 37.20 9.93 -0.41
C TYR A 222 36.56 10.96 -1.33
N LEU A 223 37.26 11.37 -2.39
CA LEU A 223 36.70 12.13 -3.51
C LEU A 223 35.86 13.38 -3.09
N LEU A 224 36.43 14.25 -2.24
CA LEU A 224 35.82 15.56 -1.96
C LEU A 224 35.80 16.40 -3.24
N GLU A 225 34.63 16.89 -3.64
CA GLU A 225 34.43 17.75 -4.81
C GLU A 225 34.93 19.19 -4.55
N LYS A 226 36.24 19.37 -4.37
CA LYS A 226 36.84 20.68 -4.08
C LYS A 226 36.57 21.75 -5.14
N THR A 227 36.30 21.36 -6.40
CA THR A 227 35.90 22.29 -7.47
C THR A 227 34.64 23.08 -7.14
N ARG A 228 33.74 22.53 -6.30
CA ARG A 228 32.53 23.20 -5.81
C ARG A 228 32.80 24.46 -4.99
N VAL A 229 33.99 24.60 -4.40
CA VAL A 229 34.35 25.81 -3.63
C VAL A 229 34.30 27.08 -4.49
N VAL A 230 34.67 26.99 -5.77
CA VAL A 230 34.81 28.15 -6.67
C VAL A 230 33.81 28.18 -7.83
N GLY A 231 33.19 27.05 -8.12
CA GLY A 231 32.30 26.87 -9.27
C GLY A 231 31.09 26.03 -8.91
N GLN A 232 29.91 26.64 -8.94
CA GLN A 232 28.63 25.96 -8.75
C GLN A 232 27.70 26.29 -9.91
N ILE A 233 26.81 25.35 -10.25
CA ILE A 233 25.75 25.54 -11.25
C ILE A 233 24.68 26.46 -10.64
N THR A 234 23.97 27.23 -11.48
CA THR A 234 22.83 28.06 -11.04
C THR A 234 21.82 27.23 -10.25
N ASN A 235 21.28 27.78 -9.15
CA ASN A 235 20.40 27.09 -8.19
C ASN A 235 21.02 25.93 -7.39
N GLU A 236 22.34 25.72 -7.45
CA GLU A 236 23.09 24.90 -6.48
C GLU A 236 23.79 25.76 -5.42
N ARG A 237 24.16 25.17 -4.29
CA ARG A 237 24.99 25.84 -3.27
C ARG A 237 26.45 25.36 -3.33
N ASN A 238 27.32 26.20 -2.78
CA ASN A 238 28.59 25.76 -2.20
C ASN A 238 28.32 24.82 -0.99
N PHE A 239 29.36 24.35 -0.31
CA PHE A 239 29.22 23.55 0.91
C PHE A 239 28.40 24.28 1.99
N HIS A 240 27.64 23.53 2.79
CA HIS A 240 26.67 24.10 3.74
C HIS A 240 27.30 25.07 4.75
N ILE A 241 28.51 24.76 5.22
CA ILE A 241 29.25 25.58 6.18
C ILE A 241 29.41 27.05 5.75
N PHE A 242 29.56 27.34 4.45
CA PHE A 242 29.68 28.72 3.98
C PHE A 242 28.39 29.54 4.19
N TYR A 243 27.21 28.92 4.10
CA TYR A 243 25.92 29.58 4.29
C TYR A 243 25.54 29.64 5.78
N GLN A 244 25.82 28.57 6.52
CA GLN A 244 25.73 28.53 7.97
C GLN A 244 26.57 29.64 8.60
N PHE A 245 27.85 29.75 8.21
CA PHE A 245 28.78 30.76 8.74
C PHE A 245 28.38 32.18 8.34
N THR A 246 28.18 32.49 7.06
CA THR A 246 27.84 33.86 6.63
C THR A 246 26.51 34.38 7.24
N LYS A 247 25.48 33.52 7.33
CA LYS A 247 24.20 33.90 7.93
C LYS A 247 24.23 33.94 9.46
N ALA A 248 24.88 32.98 10.12
CA ALA A 248 24.74 32.75 11.56
C ALA A 248 26.01 32.96 12.40
N ALA A 249 27.11 33.46 11.82
CA ALA A 249 28.32 33.82 12.56
C ALA A 249 28.01 34.65 13.83
N PRO A 250 28.71 34.42 14.95
CA PRO A 250 28.72 35.32 16.10
C PRO A 250 29.20 36.72 15.69
N LYS A 251 28.83 37.75 16.47
CA LYS A 251 29.29 39.13 16.22
C LYS A 251 30.82 39.22 16.22
N GLU A 252 31.47 38.53 17.14
CA GLU A 252 32.93 38.43 17.25
C GLU A 252 33.58 38.00 15.93
N TYR A 253 33.12 36.91 15.30
CA TYR A 253 33.66 36.48 13.99
C TYR A 253 33.29 37.44 12.84
N ARG A 254 32.20 38.21 12.95
CA ARG A 254 31.91 39.28 11.97
C ARG A 254 32.90 40.44 12.09
N ASP A 255 33.16 40.87 13.31
CA ASP A 255 34.04 42.01 13.60
C ASP A 255 35.52 41.63 13.33
N THR A 256 35.96 40.42 13.72
CA THR A 256 37.36 39.95 13.56
C THR A 256 37.67 39.40 12.16
N TYR A 257 36.76 38.65 11.51
CA TYR A 257 37.02 38.02 10.20
C TYR A 257 36.26 38.67 9.04
N GLY A 258 35.64 39.83 9.26
CA GLY A 258 34.96 40.61 8.21
C GLY A 258 33.79 39.89 7.56
N ILE A 259 33.05 39.06 8.31
CA ILE A 259 32.01 38.17 7.76
C ILE A 259 30.73 38.93 7.43
N GLN A 260 30.39 38.93 6.15
CA GLN A 260 29.18 39.50 5.56
C GLN A 260 28.18 38.40 5.17
N GLN A 261 27.04 38.82 4.62
CA GLN A 261 26.01 37.92 4.07
C GLN A 261 26.50 37.22 2.78
N PRO A 262 25.96 36.04 2.40
CA PRO A 262 26.49 35.25 1.29
C PRO A 262 26.35 35.90 -0.10
N GLN A 263 25.63 37.01 -0.22
CA GLN A 263 25.58 37.85 -1.43
C GLN A 263 26.91 38.58 -1.68
N SER A 264 27.68 38.90 -0.64
CA SER A 264 28.92 39.68 -0.73
C SER A 264 30.11 38.90 -1.28
N TYR A 265 30.06 37.57 -1.36
CA TYR A 265 31.18 36.74 -1.79
C TYR A 265 30.91 36.06 -3.13
N VAL A 266 31.85 36.12 -4.06
CA VAL A 266 31.73 35.52 -5.41
C VAL A 266 31.45 34.01 -5.32
N TYR A 267 32.15 33.31 -4.42
CA TYR A 267 32.05 31.85 -4.23
C TYR A 267 30.71 31.36 -3.62
N THR A 268 29.85 32.25 -3.12
CA THR A 268 28.50 31.90 -2.63
C THR A 268 27.37 32.56 -3.43
N SER A 269 27.65 33.67 -4.14
CA SER A 269 26.67 34.43 -4.93
C SER A 269 26.54 34.02 -6.40
N LYS A 270 27.59 33.44 -7.00
CA LYS A 270 27.65 33.08 -8.44
C LYS A 270 26.50 32.19 -8.91
N SER A 271 26.02 31.27 -8.07
CA SER A 271 24.88 30.39 -8.38
C SER A 271 23.50 31.00 -8.15
N LYS A 272 23.44 32.18 -7.52
CA LYS A 272 22.21 32.88 -7.08
C LYS A 272 21.34 32.07 -6.09
N CYS A 273 21.90 31.05 -5.44
CA CYS A 273 21.19 30.20 -4.47
C CYS A 273 21.62 30.50 -3.03
N PHE A 274 20.89 31.40 -2.36
CA PHE A 274 21.18 31.78 -0.97
C PHE A 274 20.39 30.95 0.03
N ASP A 275 19.09 30.81 -0.20
CA ASP A 275 18.13 30.14 0.69
C ASP A 275 17.60 28.84 0.09
N VAL A 276 17.30 27.88 0.95
CA VAL A 276 16.88 26.53 0.54
C VAL A 276 15.61 26.13 1.32
N PRO A 277 14.49 25.85 0.64
CA PRO A 277 13.28 25.39 1.30
C PRO A 277 13.53 24.15 2.16
N GLY A 278 13.25 24.26 3.46
CA GLY A 278 13.41 23.20 4.44
C GLY A 278 14.79 23.07 5.09
N ILE A 279 15.71 24.02 4.88
CA ILE A 279 16.97 24.13 5.63
C ILE A 279 16.95 25.44 6.44
N ASP A 280 17.30 25.36 7.72
CA ASP A 280 17.59 26.52 8.58
C ASP A 280 19.10 26.56 8.84
N ASP A 281 19.82 27.30 8.00
CA ASP A 281 21.28 27.43 8.10
C ASP A 281 21.73 27.94 9.49
N ALA A 282 20.88 28.66 10.24
CA ALA A 282 21.20 29.13 11.59
C ALA A 282 20.97 28.06 12.67
N SER A 283 20.08 27.09 12.44
CA SER A 283 19.97 25.90 13.30
C SER A 283 21.08 24.91 13.02
N ASP A 284 21.35 24.63 11.74
CA ASP A 284 22.42 23.71 11.34
C ASP A 284 23.80 24.23 11.82
N PHE A 285 24.01 25.55 11.87
CA PHE A 285 25.23 26.14 12.44
C PHE A 285 25.36 25.85 13.95
N ARG A 286 24.28 25.94 14.72
CA ARG A 286 24.29 25.59 16.15
C ARG A 286 24.57 24.11 16.37
N GLU A 287 23.98 23.23 15.57
CA GLU A 287 24.26 21.79 15.61
C GLU A 287 25.72 21.48 15.23
N THR A 288 26.28 22.23 14.27
CA THR A 288 27.70 22.12 13.88
C THR A 288 28.64 22.52 15.02
N LEU A 289 28.39 23.66 15.68
CA LEU A 289 29.17 24.09 16.85
C LEU A 289 29.05 23.09 18.02
N GLN A 290 27.84 22.57 18.27
CA GLN A 290 27.64 21.51 19.27
C GLN A 290 28.42 20.23 18.92
N ALA A 291 28.44 19.83 17.65
CA ALA A 291 29.24 18.69 17.19
C ALA A 291 30.74 18.91 17.36
N MET A 292 31.26 20.10 17.03
CA MET A 292 32.67 20.48 17.29
C MET A 292 33.02 20.34 18.78
N GLN A 293 32.14 20.81 19.68
CA GLN A 293 32.32 20.69 21.13
C GLN A 293 32.28 19.24 21.62
N ILE A 294 31.34 18.40 21.13
CA ILE A 294 31.24 16.98 21.51
C ILE A 294 32.45 16.16 21.04
N ILE A 295 32.94 16.43 19.83
CA ILE A 295 34.16 15.82 19.27
C ILE A 295 35.41 16.36 20.00
N GLY A 296 35.30 17.49 20.71
CA GLY A 296 36.36 18.04 21.53
C GLY A 296 37.37 18.88 20.75
N LEU A 297 36.92 19.62 19.74
CA LEU A 297 37.69 20.70 19.13
C LEU A 297 37.76 21.86 20.14
N THR A 298 38.98 22.29 20.46
CA THR A 298 39.26 23.46 21.31
C THR A 298 38.76 24.75 20.64
N GLN A 299 38.59 25.82 21.42
CA GLN A 299 38.15 27.10 20.87
C GLN A 299 39.13 27.64 19.82
N ALA A 300 40.44 27.55 20.08
CA ALA A 300 41.48 27.98 19.13
C ALA A 300 41.49 27.16 17.81
N GLU A 301 41.14 25.87 17.86
CA GLU A 301 40.94 25.07 16.64
C GLU A 301 39.69 25.56 15.86
N GLN A 302 38.58 25.83 16.56
CA GLN A 302 37.35 26.35 15.94
C GLN A 302 37.58 27.74 15.30
N ASP A 303 38.23 28.66 16.03
CA ASP A 303 38.56 30.00 15.56
C ASP A 303 39.40 29.96 14.28
N ASN A 304 40.43 29.09 14.23
CA ASN A 304 41.24 28.90 13.02
C ASN A 304 40.46 28.29 11.85
N ILE A 305 39.57 27.33 12.09
CA ILE A 305 38.67 26.80 11.04
C ILE A 305 37.82 27.93 10.44
N PHE A 306 37.20 28.76 11.28
CA PHE A 306 36.36 29.88 10.82
C PHE A 306 37.16 31.00 10.15
N ARG A 307 38.39 31.27 10.61
CA ARG A 307 39.33 32.18 9.97
C ARG A 307 39.70 31.75 8.54
N LEU A 308 39.95 30.45 8.31
CA LEU A 308 40.27 29.96 6.97
C LEU A 308 39.05 29.86 6.06
N LEU A 309 37.86 29.59 6.60
CA LEU A 309 36.60 29.74 5.85
C LEU A 309 36.39 31.19 5.40
N ALA A 310 36.72 32.17 6.26
CA ALA A 310 36.74 33.59 5.90
C ALA A 310 37.75 33.86 4.78
N ALA A 311 38.98 33.35 4.91
CA ALA A 311 40.04 33.53 3.92
C ALA A 311 39.60 33.03 2.54
N ILE A 312 38.97 31.84 2.47
CA ILE A 312 38.42 31.28 1.22
C ILE A 312 37.35 32.20 0.61
N LEU A 313 36.44 32.73 1.42
CA LEU A 313 35.39 33.64 0.95
C LEU A 313 35.98 34.95 0.38
N TRP A 314 36.97 35.52 1.05
CA TRP A 314 37.65 36.75 0.61
C TRP A 314 38.59 36.53 -0.60
N ILE A 315 39.29 35.39 -0.68
CA ILE A 315 40.08 35.00 -1.86
C ILE A 315 39.22 35.03 -3.13
N GLY A 316 37.96 34.59 -3.06
CA GLY A 316 37.04 34.62 -4.21
C GLY A 316 36.68 36.03 -4.70
N ASN A 317 36.82 37.05 -3.86
CA ASN A 317 36.55 38.45 -4.21
C ASN A 317 37.75 39.16 -4.85
N ILE A 318 38.94 38.55 -4.85
CA ILE A 318 40.10 39.08 -5.58
C ILE A 318 39.77 39.08 -7.08
N THR A 319 39.85 40.25 -7.70
CA THR A 319 39.61 40.46 -9.12
C THR A 319 40.83 41.07 -9.79
N PHE A 320 41.10 40.64 -11.02
CA PHE A 320 42.29 41.00 -11.79
C PHE A 320 41.91 41.92 -12.95
N ARG A 321 42.78 42.88 -13.26
CA ARG A 321 42.74 43.71 -14.47
C ARG A 321 43.96 43.36 -15.32
N GLU A 322 43.78 43.29 -16.63
CA GLU A 322 44.90 43.12 -17.56
C GLU A 322 45.70 44.44 -17.61
N ASN A 323 47.03 44.34 -17.56
CA ASN A 323 47.92 45.49 -17.60
C ASN A 323 48.61 45.63 -18.96
N ASP A 324 49.22 46.80 -19.23
CA ASP A 324 49.82 47.13 -20.53
C ASP A 324 50.97 46.19 -20.96
N GLN A 325 51.48 45.36 -20.04
CA GLN A 325 52.57 44.40 -20.28
C GLN A 325 52.05 42.98 -20.57
N GLY A 326 50.72 42.79 -20.68
CA GLY A 326 50.09 41.47 -20.86
C GLY A 326 50.03 40.63 -19.58
N GLY A 327 50.33 41.24 -18.43
CA GLY A 327 50.19 40.66 -17.11
C GLY A 327 48.87 41.01 -16.44
N VAL A 328 48.82 40.88 -15.11
CA VAL A 328 47.70 41.31 -14.28
C VAL A 328 48.10 42.25 -13.16
N ASP A 329 47.23 43.22 -12.91
CA ASP A 329 47.20 44.01 -11.69
C ASP A 329 45.96 43.65 -10.88
N ILE A 330 46.02 43.78 -9.55
CA ILE A 330 44.86 43.50 -8.69
C ILE A 330 43.95 44.74 -8.62
N ALA A 331 42.65 44.54 -8.83
CA ALA A 331 41.68 45.62 -8.95
C ALA A 331 41.36 46.35 -7.64
N ASP A 332 41.52 45.66 -6.51
CA ASP A 332 41.28 46.15 -5.16
C ASP A 332 42.29 45.50 -4.20
N GLN A 333 43.29 46.28 -3.81
CA GLN A 333 44.36 45.85 -2.92
C GLN A 333 43.86 45.58 -1.49
N SER A 334 42.78 46.23 -1.05
CA SER A 334 42.27 46.06 0.33
C SER A 334 41.75 44.64 0.60
N VAL A 335 41.24 43.97 -0.44
CA VAL A 335 40.85 42.55 -0.39
C VAL A 335 42.08 41.65 -0.19
N VAL A 336 43.21 41.98 -0.84
CA VAL A 336 44.48 41.25 -0.70
C VAL A 336 45.07 41.45 0.68
N ASP A 337 45.08 42.69 1.18
CA ASP A 337 45.52 43.02 2.53
C ASP A 337 44.69 42.28 3.59
N PHE A 338 43.38 42.13 3.36
CA PHE A 338 42.50 41.38 4.26
C PHE A 338 42.71 39.85 4.16
N VAL A 339 42.94 39.31 2.97
CA VAL A 339 43.32 37.89 2.79
C VAL A 339 44.67 37.62 3.46
N ALA A 340 45.63 38.55 3.35
CA ALA A 340 46.94 38.46 4.00
C ALA A 340 46.81 38.46 5.53
N TYR A 341 45.97 39.35 6.10
CA TYR A 341 45.62 39.34 7.52
C TYR A 341 44.98 38.02 7.99
N LEU A 342 44.08 37.45 7.20
CA LEU A 342 43.42 36.19 7.54
C LEU A 342 44.35 34.98 7.45
N LEU A 343 45.29 34.97 6.49
CA LEU A 343 46.29 33.92 6.32
C LEU A 343 47.57 34.13 7.16
N GLU A 344 47.72 35.29 7.82
CA GLU A 344 48.93 35.73 8.53
C GLU A 344 50.21 35.72 7.69
N VAL A 345 50.12 36.28 6.50
CA VAL A 345 51.23 36.45 5.55
C VAL A 345 51.39 37.94 5.21
N GLU A 346 52.53 38.32 4.63
CA GLU A 346 52.70 39.66 4.09
C GLU A 346 51.85 39.86 2.82
N SER A 347 51.16 41.00 2.71
CA SER A 347 50.31 41.30 1.54
C SER A 347 51.08 41.34 0.22
N ALA A 348 52.34 41.78 0.24
CA ALA A 348 53.25 41.74 -0.91
C ALA A 348 53.45 40.31 -1.45
N HIS A 349 53.48 39.31 -0.57
CA HIS A 349 53.65 37.91 -0.96
C HIS A 349 52.37 37.34 -1.56
N VAL A 350 51.19 37.68 -1.02
CA VAL A 350 49.90 37.32 -1.62
C VAL A 350 49.75 37.94 -3.00
N HIS A 351 50.09 39.23 -3.14
CA HIS A 351 50.08 39.93 -4.42
C HIS A 351 50.99 39.21 -5.42
N LYS A 352 52.26 38.95 -5.05
CA LYS A 352 53.23 38.27 -5.92
C LYS A 352 52.74 36.88 -6.33
N ALA A 353 52.31 36.04 -5.40
CA ALA A 353 51.88 34.67 -5.68
C ALA A 353 50.60 34.56 -6.54
N LEU A 354 49.80 35.63 -6.64
CA LEU A 354 48.59 35.69 -7.47
C LEU A 354 48.81 36.36 -8.83
N THR A 355 49.88 37.13 -9.01
CA THR A 355 50.16 37.93 -10.22
C THR A 355 51.39 37.45 -11.00
N VAL A 356 52.33 36.77 -10.34
CA VAL A 356 53.60 36.31 -10.90
C VAL A 356 53.74 34.81 -10.66
N ARG A 357 54.25 34.11 -11.67
CA ARG A 357 54.65 32.71 -11.58
C ARG A 357 56.16 32.58 -11.65
N ILE A 358 56.75 31.86 -10.71
CA ILE A 358 58.16 31.52 -10.76
C ILE A 358 58.33 30.30 -11.68
N VAL A 359 59.09 30.46 -12.76
CA VAL A 359 59.33 29.41 -13.75
C VAL A 359 60.80 29.02 -13.75
N GLU A 360 61.06 27.77 -13.40
CA GLU A 360 62.39 27.16 -13.39
C GLU A 360 62.68 26.47 -14.74
N THR A 361 63.53 27.07 -15.58
CA THR A 361 63.97 26.48 -16.85
C THR A 361 65.14 25.51 -16.70
N ALA A 362 64.93 24.40 -15.99
CA ALA A 362 65.78 23.21 -16.09
C ALA A 362 64.99 21.90 -15.92
N ARG A 363 64.63 21.26 -17.03
CA ARG A 363 64.11 19.88 -17.03
C ARG A 363 64.69 19.10 -18.21
N GLY A 364 65.64 18.19 -17.93
CA GLY A 364 66.03 17.12 -18.85
C GLY A 364 67.35 17.24 -19.62
N GLY A 365 68.45 17.73 -19.03
CA GLY A 365 69.74 17.67 -19.73
C GLY A 365 70.95 18.39 -19.11
N GLY A 366 71.21 18.22 -17.80
CA GLY A 366 72.47 18.63 -17.16
C GLY A 366 72.81 20.13 -17.10
N ARG A 367 72.06 21.00 -17.77
CA ARG A 367 72.25 22.47 -17.74
C ARG A 367 71.69 23.06 -16.44
N ARG A 368 72.44 24.01 -15.85
CA ARG A 368 71.93 24.89 -14.77
C ARG A 368 70.68 25.61 -15.26
N GLY A 369 69.61 25.58 -14.47
CA GLY A 369 68.38 26.30 -14.78
C GLY A 369 68.46 27.76 -14.38
N SER A 370 67.95 28.63 -15.24
CA SER A 370 67.53 29.97 -14.84
C SER A 370 66.16 29.89 -14.16
N ILE A 371 66.00 30.67 -13.09
CA ILE A 371 64.70 31.00 -12.51
C ILE A 371 64.29 32.33 -13.13
N TYR A 372 63.07 32.42 -13.67
CA TYR A 372 62.50 33.69 -14.14
C TYR A 372 61.09 33.89 -13.61
N GLU A 373 60.75 35.16 -13.38
CA GLU A 373 59.41 35.58 -12.99
C GLU A 373 58.62 35.89 -14.26
N SER A 374 57.54 35.13 -14.47
CA SER A 374 56.60 35.35 -15.57
C SER A 374 55.34 36.02 -15.01
N PRO A 375 54.93 37.20 -15.50
CA PRO A 375 53.61 37.72 -15.16
C PRO A 375 52.53 36.75 -15.65
N LEU A 376 51.44 36.65 -14.90
CA LEU A 376 50.26 35.85 -15.23
C LEU A 376 49.27 36.68 -16.05
N ASN A 377 48.54 36.04 -16.96
CA ASN A 377 47.38 36.67 -17.60
C ASN A 377 46.10 36.52 -16.74
N PRO A 378 45.00 37.24 -17.03
CA PRO A 378 43.78 37.21 -16.21
C PRO A 378 43.17 35.82 -15.99
N VAL A 379 43.28 34.93 -16.97
CA VAL A 379 42.76 33.55 -16.91
C VAL A 379 43.63 32.69 -15.98
N GLN A 380 44.96 32.82 -16.10
CA GLN A 380 45.90 32.12 -15.23
C GLN A 380 45.81 32.60 -13.79
N ALA A 381 45.80 33.92 -13.55
CA ALA A 381 45.67 34.50 -12.22
C ALA A 381 44.37 34.06 -11.52
N SER A 382 43.25 34.05 -12.26
CA SER A 382 41.97 33.50 -11.78
C SER A 382 42.07 32.01 -11.42
N ALA A 383 42.76 31.21 -12.23
CA ALA A 383 42.97 29.78 -11.94
C ALA A 383 43.87 29.54 -10.71
N VAL A 384 44.88 30.40 -10.49
CA VAL A 384 45.78 30.35 -9.31
C VAL A 384 45.03 30.72 -8.04
N ARG A 385 44.28 31.83 -8.04
CA ARG A 385 43.35 32.23 -6.96
C ARG A 385 42.37 31.11 -6.60
N ASP A 386 41.75 30.50 -7.61
CA ASP A 386 40.82 29.39 -7.44
C ASP A 386 41.51 28.13 -6.92
N ALA A 387 42.77 27.88 -7.29
CA ALA A 387 43.56 26.74 -6.81
C ALA A 387 43.92 26.88 -5.32
N LEU A 388 44.29 28.08 -4.87
CA LEU A 388 44.54 28.39 -3.46
C LEU A 388 43.30 28.10 -2.61
N ALA A 389 42.14 28.63 -3.00
CA ALA A 389 40.87 28.41 -2.30
C ALA A 389 40.48 26.92 -2.21
N LYS A 390 40.65 26.17 -3.31
CA LYS A 390 40.41 24.71 -3.33
C LYS A 390 41.36 23.95 -2.41
N ALA A 391 42.64 24.33 -2.37
CA ALA A 391 43.64 23.65 -1.57
C ALA A 391 43.44 23.88 -0.07
N ILE A 392 43.20 25.12 0.35
CA ILE A 392 42.89 25.45 1.75
C ILE A 392 41.66 24.66 2.20
N TYR A 393 40.57 24.66 1.44
CA TYR A 393 39.34 23.95 1.82
C TYR A 393 39.53 22.42 1.86
N PHE A 394 40.23 21.86 0.88
CA PHE A 394 40.50 20.42 0.81
C PHE A 394 41.33 19.96 2.00
N ASN A 395 42.44 20.64 2.29
CA ASN A 395 43.29 20.31 3.43
C ASN A 395 42.59 20.56 4.77
N LEU A 396 41.78 21.62 4.89
CA LEU A 396 40.96 21.88 6.07
C LEU A 396 39.95 20.75 6.33
N PHE A 397 39.31 20.22 5.29
CA PHE A 397 38.40 19.09 5.42
C PHE A 397 39.14 17.80 5.83
N ASP A 398 40.27 17.49 5.20
CA ASP A 398 41.12 16.34 5.57
C ASP A 398 41.62 16.46 7.02
N TRP A 399 42.03 17.67 7.46
CA TRP A 399 42.39 17.94 8.86
C TRP A 399 41.21 17.73 9.81
N ILE A 400 39.99 18.19 9.46
CA ILE A 400 38.78 17.95 10.29
C ILE A 400 38.49 16.44 10.42
N VAL A 401 38.65 15.66 9.35
CA VAL A 401 38.49 14.20 9.39
C VAL A 401 39.56 13.55 10.27
N ASN A 402 40.83 13.93 10.09
CA ASN A 402 41.94 13.44 10.92
C ASN A 402 41.77 13.80 12.39
N ARG A 403 41.34 15.03 12.69
CA ARG A 403 41.09 15.50 14.06
C ARG A 403 39.90 14.79 14.71
N THR A 404 38.89 14.45 13.92
CA THR A 404 37.77 13.59 14.35
C THR A 404 38.28 12.18 14.68
N ASN A 405 39.17 11.61 13.87
CA ASN A 405 39.78 10.29 14.13
C ASN A 405 40.62 10.26 15.41
N VAL A 406 41.32 11.35 15.75
CA VAL A 406 42.03 11.47 17.05
C VAL A 406 41.06 11.33 18.22
N SER A 407 39.87 11.95 18.14
CA SER A 407 38.84 11.87 19.18
C SER A 407 38.08 10.54 19.23
N LEU A 408 37.96 9.83 18.10
CA LEU A 408 37.30 8.53 18.01
C LEU A 408 38.22 7.33 18.30
N ARG A 409 39.54 7.56 18.41
CA ARG A 409 40.57 6.52 18.55
C ARG A 409 40.25 5.54 19.68
N SER A 410 40.30 4.23 19.37
CA SER A 410 40.10 3.16 20.35
C SER A 410 40.98 3.30 21.59
N GLN A 411 40.37 3.25 22.78
CA GLN A 411 41.08 3.26 24.07
C GLN A 411 41.40 1.83 24.60
N GLY A 412 41.33 0.81 23.73
CA GLY A 412 41.51 -0.60 24.11
C GLY A 412 41.82 -1.50 22.92
N VAL A 413 41.89 -2.81 23.16
CA VAL A 413 42.20 -3.80 22.12
C VAL A 413 41.00 -3.98 21.19
N VAL A 414 41.13 -3.48 19.96
CA VAL A 414 40.22 -3.80 18.86
C VAL A 414 40.41 -5.26 18.46
N LYS A 415 39.30 -6.00 18.33
CA LYS A 415 39.29 -7.39 17.83
C LYS A 415 38.62 -7.51 16.48
N ASN A 416 37.52 -6.80 16.28
CA ASN A 416 36.74 -6.85 15.06
C ASN A 416 36.20 -5.48 14.66
N THR A 417 35.85 -5.32 13.38
CA THR A 417 35.28 -4.07 12.85
C THR A 417 33.98 -4.29 12.07
N ILE A 418 33.12 -3.26 12.07
CA ILE A 418 32.01 -3.11 11.12
C ILE A 418 32.21 -1.82 10.33
N GLY A 419 32.63 -1.94 9.07
CA GLY A 419 32.74 -0.84 8.12
C GLY A 419 31.40 -0.44 7.51
N ILE A 420 31.18 0.85 7.28
CA ILE A 420 29.99 1.42 6.63
C ILE A 420 30.47 2.38 5.55
N LEU A 421 30.26 2.03 4.28
CA LEU A 421 30.70 2.81 3.13
C LEU A 421 29.51 3.51 2.46
N ASP A 422 29.38 4.83 2.61
CA ASP A 422 28.44 5.67 1.86
C ASP A 422 29.18 6.35 0.70
N ILE A 423 28.84 5.96 -0.53
CA ILE A 423 29.54 6.35 -1.76
C ILE A 423 28.58 6.64 -2.91
N TYR A 424 29.05 7.38 -3.90
CA TYR A 424 28.36 7.54 -5.18
C TYR A 424 28.13 6.19 -5.86
N GLY A 425 26.91 5.97 -6.37
CA GLY A 425 26.68 4.91 -7.36
C GLY A 425 27.33 5.26 -8.71
N PHE A 426 27.31 4.30 -9.64
CA PHE A 426 27.71 4.53 -11.02
C PHE A 426 26.78 5.57 -11.67
N GLU A 427 27.34 6.58 -12.33
CA GLU A 427 26.56 7.63 -13.00
C GLU A 427 27.14 7.98 -14.39
N ILE A 428 26.25 8.39 -15.29
CA ILE A 428 26.55 8.77 -16.67
C ILE A 428 25.86 10.11 -16.93
N PHE A 429 26.63 11.10 -17.35
CA PHE A 429 26.17 12.40 -17.79
C PHE A 429 26.34 12.56 -19.31
N GLU A 430 25.76 13.61 -19.88
CA GLU A 430 25.98 14.00 -21.28
C GLU A 430 27.45 14.41 -21.54
N LYS A 431 28.15 14.92 -20.51
CA LYS A 431 29.54 15.33 -20.55
C LYS A 431 30.30 14.74 -19.36
N ASN A 432 30.93 13.58 -19.56
CA ASN A 432 31.73 12.91 -18.53
C ASN A 432 33.19 13.38 -18.62
N SER A 433 33.74 13.95 -17.53
CA SER A 433 35.15 14.37 -17.45
C SER A 433 35.96 13.49 -16.49
N PHE A 434 37.19 13.91 -16.16
CA PHE A 434 38.11 13.21 -15.27
C PHE A 434 37.47 12.72 -13.96
N GLU A 435 36.72 13.58 -13.29
CA GLU A 435 36.05 13.29 -12.02
C GLU A 435 35.04 12.14 -12.17
N GLN A 436 34.34 12.08 -13.31
CA GLN A 436 33.41 11.00 -13.60
C GLN A 436 34.13 9.68 -13.92
N LEU A 437 35.25 9.73 -14.63
CA LEU A 437 36.11 8.56 -14.85
C LEU A 437 36.56 7.98 -13.50
N CYS A 438 36.92 8.84 -12.54
CA CYS A 438 37.31 8.42 -11.20
C CYS A 438 36.17 7.78 -10.40
N ILE A 439 34.96 8.35 -10.44
CA ILE A 439 33.76 7.76 -9.77
C ILE A 439 33.42 6.40 -10.40
N ASN A 440 33.44 6.30 -11.72
CA ASN A 440 33.11 5.07 -12.45
C ASN A 440 34.20 4.01 -12.27
N TYR A 441 35.48 4.39 -12.22
CA TYR A 441 36.60 3.51 -11.85
C TYR A 441 36.42 2.89 -10.46
N VAL A 442 36.10 3.69 -9.43
CA VAL A 442 35.84 3.17 -8.08
C VAL A 442 34.64 2.23 -8.07
N ASN A 443 33.56 2.57 -8.78
CA ASN A 443 32.39 1.69 -8.90
C ASN A 443 32.72 0.38 -9.64
N GLU A 444 33.59 0.39 -10.65
CA GLU A 444 34.07 -0.80 -11.37
C GLU A 444 34.85 -1.74 -10.43
N LYS A 445 35.77 -1.18 -9.63
CA LYS A 445 36.55 -1.92 -8.63
C LYS A 445 35.64 -2.55 -7.57
N LEU A 446 34.64 -1.83 -7.07
CA LEU A 446 33.67 -2.34 -6.11
C LEU A 446 32.74 -3.40 -6.70
N GLN A 447 32.38 -3.30 -7.99
CA GLN A 447 31.62 -4.33 -8.67
C GLN A 447 32.46 -5.61 -8.89
N GLN A 448 33.76 -5.47 -9.15
CA GLN A 448 34.69 -6.61 -9.18
C GLN A 448 34.76 -7.34 -7.83
N ILE A 449 34.91 -6.61 -6.71
CA ILE A 449 34.84 -7.19 -5.36
C ILE A 449 33.50 -7.90 -5.15
N PHE A 450 32.39 -7.26 -5.51
CA PHE A 450 31.05 -7.83 -5.37
C PHE A 450 30.93 -9.18 -6.07
N ILE A 451 31.38 -9.26 -7.32
CA ILE A 451 31.37 -10.50 -8.12
C ILE A 451 32.23 -11.57 -7.45
N GLN A 452 33.49 -11.25 -7.14
CA GLN A 452 34.45 -12.19 -6.56
C GLN A 452 33.97 -12.75 -5.21
N LEU A 453 33.56 -11.89 -4.27
CA LEU A 453 33.14 -12.31 -2.93
C LEU A 453 31.75 -12.95 -2.92
N THR A 454 30.83 -12.54 -3.81
CA THR A 454 29.53 -13.21 -3.95
C THR A 454 29.69 -14.63 -4.48
N LEU A 455 30.53 -14.84 -5.50
CA LEU A 455 30.79 -16.15 -6.07
C LEU A 455 31.53 -17.06 -5.08
N LYS A 456 32.54 -16.53 -4.38
CA LYS A 456 33.25 -17.27 -3.32
C LYS A 456 32.30 -17.71 -2.20
N SER A 457 31.51 -16.79 -1.64
CA SER A 457 30.55 -17.11 -0.57
C SER A 457 29.47 -18.12 -1.01
N GLU A 458 29.10 -18.12 -2.29
CA GLU A 458 28.14 -19.08 -2.84
C GLU A 458 28.78 -20.46 -3.01
N GLN A 459 30.03 -20.54 -3.49
CA GLN A 459 30.81 -21.79 -3.55
C GLN A 459 31.01 -22.41 -2.17
N GLU A 460 31.41 -21.61 -1.17
CA GLU A 460 31.57 -22.02 0.23
C GLU A 460 30.27 -22.51 0.89
N GLU A 461 29.09 -22.03 0.46
CA GLU A 461 27.81 -22.60 0.91
C GLU A 461 27.60 -23.99 0.29
N TYR A 462 27.98 -24.20 -0.97
CA TYR A 462 27.67 -25.42 -1.71
C TYR A 462 28.62 -26.56 -1.34
N GLU A 463 29.89 -26.25 -1.11
CA GLU A 463 30.87 -27.19 -0.55
C GLU A 463 30.44 -27.63 0.86
N ARG A 464 30.06 -26.69 1.72
CA ARG A 464 29.59 -26.95 3.09
C ARG A 464 28.31 -27.79 3.14
N GLU A 465 27.42 -27.59 2.17
CA GLU A 465 26.17 -28.34 2.05
C GLU A 465 26.29 -29.58 1.15
N GLN A 466 27.49 -29.87 0.61
CA GLN A 466 27.78 -31.04 -0.24
C GLN A 466 26.86 -31.15 -1.48
N ILE A 467 26.51 -30.01 -2.08
CA ILE A 467 25.68 -29.92 -3.29
C ILE A 467 26.55 -29.63 -4.53
N GLN A 468 26.12 -30.10 -5.70
CA GLN A 468 26.93 -30.03 -6.92
C GLN A 468 26.95 -28.59 -7.48
N TRP A 469 28.11 -27.94 -7.39
CA TRP A 469 28.36 -26.64 -8.01
C TRP A 469 28.39 -26.76 -9.55
N THR A 470 27.66 -25.89 -10.23
CA THR A 470 27.80 -25.68 -11.68
C THR A 470 28.54 -24.36 -11.90
N PRO A 471 29.71 -24.34 -12.59
CA PRO A 471 30.43 -23.11 -12.86
C PRO A 471 29.57 -22.06 -13.58
N ILE A 472 29.38 -20.92 -12.91
CA ILE A 472 28.61 -19.79 -13.42
C ILE A 472 29.49 -18.99 -14.40
N LYS A 473 29.00 -18.76 -15.63
CA LYS A 473 29.61 -17.78 -16.54
C LYS A 473 29.21 -16.37 -16.09
N TYR A 474 30.18 -15.55 -15.73
CA TYR A 474 30.03 -14.14 -15.37
C TYR A 474 31.03 -13.28 -16.17
N PHE A 475 30.82 -11.97 -16.23
CA PHE A 475 31.78 -11.04 -16.81
C PHE A 475 32.81 -10.62 -15.74
N ASP A 476 34.10 -10.78 -16.03
CA ASP A 476 35.18 -10.36 -15.13
C ASP A 476 35.52 -8.88 -15.36
N ASN A 477 34.99 -8.00 -14.51
CA ASN A 477 35.19 -6.55 -14.58
C ASN A 477 36.67 -6.15 -14.43
N LYS A 478 37.55 -7.05 -14.00
CA LYS A 478 39.01 -6.82 -13.95
C LYS A 478 39.57 -6.30 -15.28
N VAL A 479 39.02 -6.69 -16.43
CA VAL A 479 39.44 -6.18 -17.75
C VAL A 479 39.27 -4.65 -17.85
N VAL A 480 38.20 -4.10 -17.28
CA VAL A 480 37.91 -2.66 -17.27
C VAL A 480 38.73 -1.95 -16.18
N CYS A 481 38.93 -2.58 -15.02
CA CYS A 481 39.83 -2.07 -13.98
C CYS A 481 41.26 -1.90 -14.53
N SER A 482 41.82 -2.95 -15.14
CA SER A 482 43.14 -2.97 -15.80
C SER A 482 43.26 -1.91 -16.90
N LEU A 483 42.23 -1.77 -17.75
CA LEU A 483 42.17 -0.74 -18.80
C LEU A 483 42.36 0.68 -18.24
N ILE A 484 41.89 0.97 -17.03
CA ILE A 484 42.02 2.28 -16.40
C ILE A 484 43.33 2.39 -15.60
N GLU A 485 43.66 1.38 -14.79
CA GLU A 485 44.66 1.52 -13.73
C GLU A 485 46.07 1.01 -14.07
N ASP A 486 46.24 0.08 -15.02
CA ASP A 486 47.52 -0.61 -15.17
C ASP A 486 48.64 0.29 -15.71
N LYS A 487 49.88 -0.01 -15.32
CA LYS A 487 51.08 0.69 -15.82
C LYS A 487 51.74 -0.04 -16.99
N ARG A 488 51.57 -1.36 -17.09
CA ARG A 488 52.10 -2.23 -18.15
C ARG A 488 51.14 -3.41 -18.38
N PRO A 489 50.38 -3.45 -19.49
CA PRO A 489 50.23 -2.39 -20.50
C PRO A 489 49.74 -1.07 -19.88
N PRO A 490 50.06 0.09 -20.47
CA PRO A 490 49.61 1.37 -19.93
C PRO A 490 48.09 1.51 -20.09
N GLY A 491 47.37 1.70 -18.98
CA GLY A 491 45.96 2.05 -18.94
C GLY A 491 45.71 3.55 -19.07
N VAL A 492 44.44 3.98 -18.96
CA VAL A 492 44.01 5.38 -19.11
C VAL A 492 44.78 6.33 -18.18
N PHE A 493 44.96 5.99 -16.89
CA PHE A 493 45.71 6.84 -15.96
C PHE A 493 47.21 6.92 -16.31
N ALA A 494 47.81 5.84 -16.81
CA ALA A 494 49.21 5.87 -17.27
C ALA A 494 49.37 6.76 -18.51
N ALA A 495 48.47 6.62 -19.50
CA ALA A 495 48.45 7.46 -20.70
C ALA A 495 48.23 8.96 -20.37
N LEU A 496 47.38 9.25 -19.38
CA LEU A 496 47.11 10.61 -18.91
C LEU A 496 48.32 11.21 -18.17
N ASN A 497 49.00 10.41 -17.34
CA ASN A 497 50.24 10.81 -16.67
C ASN A 497 51.38 11.08 -17.68
N ASP A 498 51.48 10.28 -18.74
CA ASP A 498 52.45 10.48 -19.83
C ASP A 498 52.13 11.71 -20.70
N ALA A 499 50.86 12.08 -20.85
CA ALA A 499 50.47 13.32 -21.52
C ALA A 499 50.81 14.55 -20.65
N CYS A 500 50.46 14.50 -19.35
CA CYS A 500 50.91 15.49 -18.36
C CYS A 500 52.44 15.58 -18.25
N ALA A 501 53.17 14.53 -18.64
CA ALA A 501 54.62 14.46 -18.59
C ALA A 501 55.34 15.25 -19.69
N THR A 502 54.69 15.38 -20.85
CA THR A 502 55.35 15.69 -22.14
C THR A 502 54.94 17.06 -22.69
N ALA A 503 53.74 17.53 -22.39
CA ALA A 503 53.31 18.87 -22.76
C ALA A 503 53.82 19.92 -21.76
N HIS A 504 54.75 20.75 -22.22
CA HIS A 504 55.28 21.87 -21.46
C HIS A 504 54.31 23.07 -21.53
N ALA A 505 53.71 23.39 -20.39
CA ALA A 505 52.86 24.56 -20.11
C ALA A 505 51.51 24.69 -20.86
N ASP A 506 51.39 24.31 -22.13
CA ASP A 506 50.12 24.36 -22.86
C ASP A 506 49.19 23.19 -22.49
N SER A 507 47.96 23.53 -22.10
CA SER A 507 46.89 22.57 -21.78
C SER A 507 46.29 21.93 -23.04
N GLY A 508 46.22 22.67 -24.16
CA GLY A 508 45.74 22.16 -25.44
C GLY A 508 46.64 21.05 -25.99
N ALA A 509 47.95 21.30 -26.06
CA ALA A 509 48.94 20.31 -26.46
C ALA A 509 48.97 19.08 -25.54
N ALA A 510 48.68 19.25 -24.24
CA ALA A 510 48.59 18.13 -23.28
C ALA A 510 47.44 17.19 -23.62
N ASP A 511 46.24 17.72 -23.83
CA ASP A 511 45.07 16.93 -24.21
C ASP A 511 45.25 16.27 -25.59
N GLN A 512 45.85 16.96 -26.57
CA GLN A 512 46.18 16.35 -27.87
C GLN A 512 47.19 15.19 -27.74
N THR A 513 48.20 15.35 -26.88
CA THR A 513 49.14 14.27 -26.59
C THR A 513 48.44 13.09 -25.93
N PHE A 514 47.47 13.34 -25.05
CA PHE A 514 46.64 12.29 -24.44
C PHE A 514 45.80 11.54 -25.49
N VAL A 515 45.13 12.23 -26.42
CA VAL A 515 44.44 11.58 -27.56
C VAL A 515 45.39 10.65 -28.34
N GLY A 516 46.62 11.11 -28.60
CA GLY A 516 47.65 10.30 -29.24
C GLY A 516 48.04 9.04 -28.45
N ARG A 517 48.15 9.13 -27.12
CA ARG A 517 48.44 7.99 -26.22
C ARG A 517 47.27 7.02 -26.08
N LEU A 518 46.03 7.48 -26.15
CA LEU A 518 44.85 6.62 -26.09
C LEU A 518 44.79 5.60 -27.23
N ASN A 519 45.46 5.83 -28.37
CA ASN A 519 45.53 4.86 -29.45
C ASN A 519 46.13 3.50 -29.03
N PHE A 520 47.03 3.47 -28.02
CA PHE A 520 47.59 2.21 -27.49
C PHE A 520 46.55 1.32 -26.80
N LEU A 521 45.40 1.88 -26.39
CA LEU A 521 44.31 1.15 -25.74
C LEU A 521 43.33 0.50 -26.73
N SER A 522 43.40 0.84 -28.03
CA SER A 522 42.44 0.41 -29.07
C SER A 522 42.33 -1.10 -29.26
N ASN A 523 43.31 -1.87 -28.79
CA ASN A 523 43.29 -3.34 -28.81
C ASN A 523 42.41 -3.95 -27.70
N ASN A 524 41.97 -3.16 -26.71
CA ASN A 524 41.11 -3.64 -25.64
C ASN A 524 39.63 -3.61 -26.10
N PRO A 525 38.88 -4.73 -26.05
CA PRO A 525 37.50 -4.80 -26.53
C PRO A 525 36.52 -3.89 -25.77
N ASN A 526 36.87 -3.48 -24.55
CA ASN A 526 36.10 -2.55 -23.71
C ASN A 526 36.49 -1.08 -23.91
N PHE A 527 37.35 -0.76 -24.88
CA PHE A 527 37.77 0.60 -25.22
C PHE A 527 37.43 0.95 -26.68
N GLU A 528 37.04 2.18 -26.94
CA GLU A 528 36.85 2.72 -28.30
C GLU A 528 37.33 4.18 -28.34
N ASN A 529 38.33 4.48 -29.16
CA ASN A 529 38.83 5.85 -29.34
C ASN A 529 37.96 6.62 -30.35
N ARG A 530 37.57 7.85 -30.04
CA ARG A 530 36.87 8.77 -30.95
C ARG A 530 37.59 10.12 -31.01
N GLN A 531 37.25 10.97 -31.97
CA GLN A 531 37.86 12.29 -32.07
C GLN A 531 37.39 13.19 -30.89
N GLY A 532 38.32 13.53 -29.99
CA GLY A 532 38.06 14.38 -28.80
C GLY A 532 37.33 13.70 -27.64
N GLN A 533 36.97 12.43 -27.77
CA GLN A 533 36.29 11.63 -26.74
C GLN A 533 36.76 10.18 -26.80
N PHE A 534 36.65 9.43 -25.71
CA PHE A 534 36.84 7.98 -25.72
C PHE A 534 35.73 7.28 -24.96
N ILE A 535 35.38 6.07 -25.39
CA ILE A 535 34.34 5.27 -24.75
C ILE A 535 34.99 4.11 -23.99
N ILE A 536 34.54 3.94 -22.75
CA ILE A 536 34.78 2.71 -21.97
C ILE A 536 33.46 1.97 -21.83
N LYS A 537 33.48 0.67 -22.15
CA LYS A 537 32.35 -0.24 -21.99
C LYS A 537 32.35 -0.79 -20.56
N HIS A 538 31.70 -0.06 -19.66
CA HIS A 538 31.57 -0.42 -18.25
C HIS A 538 30.43 -1.43 -18.03
N TYR A 539 30.37 -2.06 -16.85
CA TYR A 539 29.28 -3.00 -16.51
C TYR A 539 27.87 -2.38 -16.58
N ALA A 540 27.78 -1.07 -16.35
CA ALA A 540 26.54 -0.30 -16.38
C ALA A 540 26.10 0.13 -17.79
N GLY A 541 27.01 0.08 -18.78
CA GLY A 541 26.83 0.56 -20.14
C GLY A 541 28.05 1.31 -20.69
N ASP A 542 27.94 1.74 -21.94
CA ASP A 542 29.00 2.49 -22.63
C ASP A 542 29.03 3.95 -22.17
N VAL A 543 30.18 4.43 -21.68
CA VAL A 543 30.36 5.81 -21.21
C VAL A 543 31.32 6.56 -22.12
N SER A 544 30.87 7.66 -22.74
CA SER A 544 31.75 8.57 -23.48
C SER A 544 32.36 9.63 -22.56
N TYR A 545 33.68 9.66 -22.46
CA TYR A 545 34.46 10.63 -21.71
C TYR A 545 35.05 11.69 -22.63
N GLN A 546 34.99 12.96 -22.20
CA GLN A 546 35.55 14.09 -22.92
C GLN A 546 37.01 14.30 -22.54
N VAL A 547 37.87 14.43 -23.55
CA VAL A 547 39.32 14.62 -23.35
C VAL A 547 39.65 16.07 -22.94
N ALA A 548 38.86 17.05 -23.37
CA ALA A 548 39.12 18.47 -23.09
C ALA A 548 39.18 18.80 -21.58
N GLY A 549 40.29 19.38 -21.15
CA GLY A 549 40.62 19.71 -19.76
C GLY A 549 40.98 18.50 -18.89
N MET A 550 41.09 17.30 -19.44
CA MET A 550 41.29 16.08 -18.64
C MET A 550 42.71 16.01 -18.05
N THR A 551 43.73 16.48 -18.78
CA THR A 551 45.11 16.53 -18.27
C THR A 551 45.26 17.50 -17.11
N ASP A 552 44.65 18.68 -17.16
CA ASP A 552 44.77 19.69 -16.10
C ASP A 552 44.06 19.27 -14.82
N LYS A 553 42.87 18.66 -14.96
CA LYS A 553 42.13 18.01 -13.86
C LYS A 553 42.93 16.87 -13.22
N ASN A 554 43.76 16.15 -13.99
CA ASN A 554 44.63 15.11 -13.45
C ASN A 554 45.92 15.64 -12.81
N LYS A 555 46.53 16.71 -13.37
CA LYS A 555 47.73 17.35 -12.80
C LYS A 555 47.51 17.68 -11.33
N ASP A 556 46.36 18.32 -11.01
CA ASP A 556 45.85 18.60 -9.66
C ASP A 556 46.92 19.06 -8.66
N GLN A 557 47.81 19.93 -9.13
CA GLN A 557 48.96 20.44 -8.40
C GLN A 557 48.75 21.89 -8.03
N LEU A 558 48.98 22.19 -6.75
CA LEU A 558 49.20 23.57 -6.32
C LEU A 558 50.54 24.03 -6.88
N LEU A 559 50.63 25.28 -7.34
CA LEU A 559 51.91 25.84 -7.80
C LEU A 559 52.90 25.96 -6.63
N LYS A 560 54.21 25.79 -6.90
CA LYS A 560 55.28 26.02 -5.91
C LYS A 560 55.10 27.38 -5.21
N ASP A 561 54.76 28.42 -5.99
CA ASP A 561 54.56 29.80 -5.52
C ASP A 561 53.48 29.92 -4.43
N LEU A 562 52.39 29.16 -4.56
CA LEU A 562 51.31 29.13 -3.56
C LEU A 562 51.68 28.30 -2.32
N LEU A 563 52.54 27.28 -2.47
CA LEU A 563 53.10 26.55 -1.32
C LEU A 563 54.13 27.39 -0.57
N ASN A 564 54.93 28.21 -1.27
CA ASN A 564 55.85 29.17 -0.66
C ASN A 564 55.08 30.21 0.14
N LEU A 565 54.01 30.82 -0.44
CA LEU A 565 53.13 31.76 0.27
C LEU A 565 52.58 31.17 1.57
N VAL A 566 52.13 29.92 1.52
CA VAL A 566 51.64 29.19 2.71
C VAL A 566 52.77 28.95 3.72
N GLY A 567 53.98 28.63 3.25
CA GLY A 567 55.19 28.46 4.07
C GLY A 567 55.72 29.73 4.72
N GLU A 568 55.28 30.91 4.27
CA GLU A 568 55.63 32.22 4.85
C GLU A 568 54.61 32.72 5.89
N SER A 569 53.52 31.97 6.12
CA SER A 569 52.52 32.27 7.14
C SER A 569 53.11 32.23 8.56
N SER A 570 52.73 33.16 9.45
CA SER A 570 52.99 32.99 10.89
C SER A 570 51.99 32.07 11.60
N ASN A 571 50.88 31.72 10.95
CA ASN A 571 49.85 30.88 11.55
C ASN A 571 50.26 29.40 11.52
N THR A 572 50.53 28.82 12.69
CA THR A 572 50.90 27.40 12.85
C THR A 572 49.85 26.42 12.32
N PHE A 573 48.56 26.79 12.36
CA PHE A 573 47.48 25.97 11.80
C PHE A 573 47.54 25.90 10.27
N VAL A 574 47.99 26.96 9.60
CA VAL A 574 48.20 26.96 8.14
C VAL A 574 49.32 25.98 7.78
N HIS A 575 50.39 25.90 8.58
CA HIS A 575 51.44 24.88 8.42
C HIS A 575 50.94 23.45 8.66
N GLU A 576 50.08 23.22 9.65
CA GLU A 576 49.45 21.90 9.88
C GLU A 576 48.61 21.44 8.69
N LEU A 577 47.91 22.35 8.01
CA LEU A 577 47.14 22.02 6.82
C LEU A 577 48.02 21.70 5.60
N PHE A 578 49.26 22.20 5.56
CA PHE A 578 50.17 22.02 4.42
C PHE A 578 51.50 21.41 4.88
N PRO A 579 51.51 20.15 5.37
CA PRO A 579 52.66 19.53 6.02
C PRO A 579 53.84 19.22 5.07
N ASN A 580 53.62 19.29 3.75
CA ASN A 580 54.65 19.04 2.75
C ASN A 580 55.47 20.31 2.52
N GLN A 581 56.68 20.37 3.08
CA GLN A 581 57.66 21.39 2.75
C GLN A 581 57.98 21.37 1.24
N VAL A 582 58.22 22.55 0.65
CA VAL A 582 58.61 22.67 -0.75
C VAL A 582 60.08 22.27 -0.90
N ASP A 583 60.33 20.98 -1.09
CA ASP A 583 61.62 20.52 -1.58
C ASP A 583 61.84 21.07 -3.00
N GLN A 584 62.81 21.99 -3.14
CA GLN A 584 63.15 22.59 -4.42
C GLN A 584 63.96 21.62 -5.31
N ASP A 585 64.65 20.65 -4.71
CA ASP A 585 65.58 19.72 -5.36
C ASP A 585 64.95 18.34 -5.70
N ASP A 586 63.82 17.94 -5.09
CA ASP A 586 63.18 16.67 -5.42
C ASP A 586 62.67 16.64 -6.88
N LYS A 587 63.33 15.81 -7.68
CA LYS A 587 63.00 15.57 -9.10
C LYS A 587 61.88 14.55 -9.27
N ARG A 588 61.42 13.90 -8.19
CA ARG A 588 60.24 13.03 -8.22
C ARG A 588 59.01 13.89 -8.42
N ARG A 589 58.14 13.45 -9.33
CA ARG A 589 56.88 14.13 -9.56
C ARG A 589 55.91 13.79 -8.43
N PRO A 590 55.19 14.77 -7.85
CA PRO A 590 54.14 14.49 -6.90
C PRO A 590 53.04 13.64 -7.55
N PRO A 591 52.32 12.81 -6.77
CA PRO A 591 51.26 11.95 -7.31
C PRO A 591 50.13 12.80 -7.91
N THR A 592 49.73 12.45 -9.12
CA THR A 592 48.57 13.05 -9.81
C THR A 592 47.27 12.73 -9.08
N ALA A 593 46.17 13.40 -9.43
CA ALA A 593 44.85 13.00 -8.93
C ALA A 593 44.54 11.53 -9.30
N GLY A 594 44.93 11.07 -10.49
CA GLY A 594 44.79 9.67 -10.90
C GLY A 594 45.59 8.71 -10.02
N ASP A 595 46.83 9.07 -9.65
CA ASP A 595 47.64 8.26 -8.73
C ASP A 595 47.05 8.23 -7.31
N LYS A 596 46.60 9.39 -6.78
CA LYS A 596 45.96 9.49 -5.46
C LYS A 596 44.68 8.66 -5.41
N ILE A 597 43.83 8.76 -6.44
CA ILE A 597 42.55 8.04 -6.53
C ILE A 597 42.80 6.53 -6.73
N LYS A 598 43.80 6.15 -7.52
CA LYS A 598 44.22 4.74 -7.62
C LYS A 598 44.69 4.20 -6.27
N ALA A 599 45.51 4.94 -5.53
CA ALA A 599 46.01 4.54 -4.22
C ALA A 599 44.86 4.37 -3.21
N SER A 600 44.01 5.38 -3.04
CA SER A 600 42.89 5.34 -2.10
C SER A 600 41.84 4.29 -2.48
N ALA A 601 41.61 4.05 -3.78
CA ALA A 601 40.70 3.00 -4.23
C ALA A 601 41.27 1.60 -3.94
N ASN A 602 42.58 1.40 -4.06
CA ASN A 602 43.22 0.12 -3.75
C ASN A 602 43.28 -0.12 -2.23
N GLU A 603 43.60 0.90 -1.42
CA GLU A 603 43.50 0.80 0.05
C GLU A 603 42.07 0.41 0.48
N LEU A 604 41.05 1.09 -0.07
CA LEU A 604 39.64 0.74 0.18
C LEU A 604 39.31 -0.69 -0.26
N VAL A 605 39.78 -1.13 -1.43
CA VAL A 605 39.61 -2.52 -1.90
C VAL A 605 40.24 -3.52 -0.92
N ASP A 606 41.47 -3.27 -0.48
CA ASP A 606 42.22 -4.15 0.42
C ASP A 606 41.56 -4.23 1.81
N THR A 607 41.05 -3.12 2.35
CA THR A 607 40.28 -3.12 3.60
C THR A 607 38.94 -3.86 3.45
N LEU A 608 38.20 -3.63 2.36
CA LEU A 608 36.92 -4.31 2.13
C LEU A 608 37.08 -5.82 1.89
N MET A 609 38.18 -6.26 1.29
CA MET A 609 38.50 -7.68 1.06
C MET A 609 38.84 -8.44 2.35
N GLN A 610 39.22 -7.73 3.42
CA GLN A 610 39.47 -8.29 4.76
C GLN A 610 38.18 -8.43 5.60
N ALA A 611 37.02 -8.08 5.04
CA ALA A 611 35.73 -8.11 5.71
C ALA A 611 34.68 -8.85 4.86
N GLN A 612 33.64 -9.36 5.52
CA GLN A 612 32.47 -9.93 4.84
C GLN A 612 31.52 -8.81 4.38
N PRO A 613 31.27 -8.66 3.07
CA PRO A 613 30.48 -7.55 2.56
C PRO A 613 28.97 -7.85 2.54
N SER A 614 28.21 -6.85 2.97
CA SER A 614 26.78 -6.70 2.71
C SER A 614 26.55 -5.46 1.84
N TYR A 615 25.53 -5.47 0.98
CA TYR A 615 25.32 -4.41 0.00
C TYR A 615 23.92 -3.80 0.14
N ILE A 616 23.85 -2.48 0.12
CA ILE A 616 22.60 -1.72 0.04
C ILE A 616 22.63 -0.89 -1.25
N ARG A 617 21.69 -1.16 -2.16
CA ARG A 617 21.51 -0.44 -3.43
C ARG A 617 20.29 0.46 -3.31
N THR A 618 20.52 1.77 -3.26
CA THR A 618 19.48 2.77 -3.04
C THR A 618 19.00 3.36 -4.37
N ILE A 619 17.69 3.56 -4.49
CA ILE A 619 17.01 4.06 -5.70
C ILE A 619 16.16 5.28 -5.34
N LYS A 620 16.21 6.30 -6.19
CA LYS A 620 15.33 7.47 -6.16
C LYS A 620 14.13 7.22 -7.10
N PRO A 621 12.88 7.22 -6.63
CA PRO A 621 11.73 6.92 -7.48
C PRO A 621 11.34 8.05 -8.43
N ASN A 622 11.66 9.31 -8.11
CA ASN A 622 11.34 10.48 -8.91
C ASN A 622 12.23 11.68 -8.51
N GLU A 623 12.35 12.67 -9.40
CA GLU A 623 13.12 13.89 -9.16
C GLU A 623 12.36 14.91 -8.29
N ASN A 624 11.02 14.89 -8.33
CA ASN A 624 10.14 15.87 -7.69
C ASN A 624 10.04 15.71 -6.15
N LYS A 625 10.75 14.74 -5.55
CA LYS A 625 10.66 14.35 -4.13
C LYS A 625 9.23 14.00 -3.70
N SER A 626 8.42 13.48 -4.62
CA SER A 626 7.01 13.15 -4.43
C SER A 626 6.87 11.76 -3.79
N PRO A 627 6.07 11.58 -2.71
CA PRO A 627 5.88 10.29 -2.06
C PRO A 627 4.87 9.36 -2.77
N LYS A 628 4.39 9.75 -3.97
CA LYS A 628 3.41 9.00 -4.78
C LYS A 628 3.85 8.76 -6.21
N GLU A 629 4.89 9.44 -6.68
CA GLU A 629 5.34 9.39 -8.07
C GLU A 629 6.43 8.34 -8.25
N TYR A 630 6.38 7.62 -9.38
CA TYR A 630 7.39 6.65 -9.76
C TYR A 630 7.71 6.84 -11.25
N ASN A 631 8.88 7.40 -11.53
CA ASN A 631 9.36 7.66 -12.89
C ASN A 631 10.01 6.37 -13.43
N GLU A 632 9.22 5.58 -14.15
CA GLU A 632 9.67 4.27 -14.67
C GLU A 632 10.95 4.34 -15.52
N PRO A 633 11.14 5.28 -16.47
CA PRO A 633 12.41 5.43 -17.19
C PRO A 633 13.61 5.69 -16.29
N ASN A 634 13.51 6.65 -15.36
CA ASN A 634 14.63 7.02 -14.48
C ASN A 634 14.98 5.92 -13.49
N VAL A 635 13.99 5.15 -13.00
CA VAL A 635 14.26 3.99 -12.14
C VAL A 635 14.82 2.82 -12.95
N LEU A 636 14.34 2.57 -14.17
CA LEU A 636 14.91 1.55 -15.07
C LEU A 636 16.38 1.83 -15.39
N HIS A 637 16.74 3.11 -15.52
CA HIS A 637 18.11 3.60 -15.71
C HIS A 637 18.98 3.30 -14.47
N GLN A 638 18.52 3.65 -13.27
CA GLN A 638 19.20 3.31 -12.01
C GLN A 638 19.34 1.79 -11.79
N ILE A 639 18.34 0.99 -12.16
CA ILE A 639 18.38 -0.48 -12.06
C ILE A 639 19.54 -1.06 -12.88
N LYS A 640 19.78 -0.52 -14.08
CA LYS A 640 20.94 -0.87 -14.92
C LYS A 640 22.26 -0.46 -14.27
N TYR A 641 22.36 0.78 -13.78
CA TYR A 641 23.61 1.33 -13.23
C TYR A 641 24.02 0.71 -11.89
N LEU A 642 23.05 0.27 -11.09
CA LEU A 642 23.28 -0.50 -9.86
C LEU A 642 23.57 -2.00 -10.14
N GLY A 643 23.58 -2.41 -11.42
CA GLY A 643 23.84 -3.79 -11.84
C GLY A 643 22.80 -4.80 -11.35
N LEU A 644 21.58 -4.39 -11.02
CA LEU A 644 20.63 -5.26 -10.30
C LEU A 644 20.26 -6.52 -11.09
N GLN A 645 20.12 -6.43 -12.41
CA GLN A 645 19.86 -7.59 -13.26
C GLN A 645 21.02 -8.61 -13.19
N GLU A 646 22.27 -8.14 -13.17
CA GLU A 646 23.44 -9.02 -13.08
C GLU A 646 23.56 -9.63 -11.67
N ASN A 647 23.28 -8.85 -10.62
CA ASN A 647 23.22 -9.36 -9.25
C ASN A 647 22.17 -10.48 -9.11
N VAL A 648 20.99 -10.33 -9.75
CA VAL A 648 19.96 -11.39 -9.82
C VAL A 648 20.44 -12.57 -10.66
N ARG A 649 21.11 -12.34 -11.80
CA ARG A 649 21.65 -13.41 -12.67
C ARG A 649 22.70 -14.26 -11.96
N ILE A 650 23.67 -13.64 -11.30
CA ILE A 650 24.71 -14.32 -10.51
C ILE A 650 24.08 -15.20 -9.42
N ARG A 651 23.06 -14.71 -8.71
CA ARG A 651 22.34 -15.49 -7.69
C ARG A 651 21.43 -16.58 -8.27
N ARG A 652 20.76 -16.35 -9.41
CA ARG A 652 19.88 -17.34 -10.09
C ARG A 652 20.60 -18.39 -10.92
N ALA A 653 21.90 -18.21 -11.20
CA ALA A 653 22.72 -19.28 -11.76
C ALA A 653 23.07 -20.34 -10.71
N GLY A 654 22.95 -20.00 -9.42
CA GLY A 654 22.83 -20.93 -8.31
C GLY A 654 21.37 -21.34 -8.02
N PHE A 655 21.13 -21.95 -6.85
CA PHE A 655 19.79 -22.28 -6.35
C PHE A 655 19.05 -21.03 -5.86
N ALA A 656 17.88 -20.77 -6.46
CA ALA A 656 17.03 -19.63 -6.18
C ALA A 656 16.37 -19.64 -4.79
N TYR A 657 16.20 -20.82 -4.17
CA TYR A 657 15.61 -20.94 -2.83
C TYR A 657 16.37 -21.94 -1.96
N ARG A 658 16.55 -21.60 -0.68
CA ARG A 658 17.38 -22.31 0.30
C ARG A 658 16.69 -22.22 1.64
N GLN A 659 16.38 -23.37 2.25
CA GLN A 659 15.73 -23.38 3.56
C GLN A 659 16.16 -24.61 4.36
N THR A 660 16.37 -24.43 5.67
CA THR A 660 16.62 -25.53 6.59
C THR A 660 15.48 -26.56 6.55
N PHE A 661 15.81 -27.84 6.70
CA PHE A 661 14.83 -28.92 6.52
C PHE A 661 13.63 -28.82 7.47
N ASP A 662 13.83 -28.41 8.73
CA ASP A 662 12.77 -28.20 9.70
C ASP A 662 11.72 -27.19 9.20
N LYS A 663 12.16 -26.05 8.66
CA LYS A 663 11.31 -24.99 8.12
C LYS A 663 10.67 -25.36 6.80
N PHE A 664 11.39 -26.06 5.93
CA PHE A 664 10.83 -26.57 4.68
C PHE A 664 9.68 -27.57 4.95
N VAL A 665 9.86 -28.46 5.92
CA VAL A 665 8.83 -29.42 6.33
C VAL A 665 7.68 -28.73 7.08
N GLU A 666 7.95 -27.80 8.02
CA GLU A 666 6.92 -26.95 8.68
C GLU A 666 6.04 -26.21 7.64
N ARG A 667 6.65 -25.75 6.53
CA ARG A 667 5.96 -25.05 5.45
C ARG A 667 5.11 -25.98 4.58
N PHE A 668 5.68 -27.10 4.13
CA PHE A 668 5.14 -27.90 3.00
C PHE A 668 4.69 -29.33 3.34
N ALA A 669 4.87 -29.85 4.56
CA ALA A 669 4.47 -31.22 4.91
C ALA A 669 2.98 -31.53 4.64
N LEU A 670 2.10 -30.53 4.73
CA LEU A 670 0.67 -30.65 4.40
C LEU A 670 0.39 -31.08 2.95
N LEU A 671 1.38 -30.98 2.05
CA LEU A 671 1.28 -31.44 0.66
C LEU A 671 1.43 -32.96 0.53
N SER A 672 2.08 -33.63 1.49
CA SER A 672 2.26 -35.08 1.49
C SER A 672 1.27 -35.76 2.44
N PRO A 673 0.41 -36.68 1.94
CA PRO A 673 -0.43 -37.53 2.79
C PRO A 673 0.36 -38.48 3.71
N LYS A 674 1.67 -38.69 3.46
CA LYS A 674 2.56 -39.49 4.33
C LYS A 674 3.05 -38.68 5.53
N LEU A 675 3.21 -37.37 5.34
CA LEU A 675 3.76 -36.47 6.36
C LEU A 675 2.69 -35.75 7.18
N SER A 676 1.49 -35.58 6.63
CA SER A 676 0.41 -34.92 7.34
C SER A 676 -0.95 -35.57 7.16
N TYR A 677 -1.69 -35.66 8.27
CA TYR A 677 -3.12 -35.96 8.29
C TYR A 677 -3.89 -34.74 8.83
N ALA A 678 -4.86 -34.25 8.06
CA ALA A 678 -5.70 -33.10 8.43
C ALA A 678 -4.95 -31.82 8.87
N GLY A 679 -3.70 -31.63 8.38
CA GLY A 679 -2.84 -30.49 8.72
C GLY A 679 -1.99 -30.66 9.99
N GLU A 680 -2.12 -31.79 10.69
CA GLU A 680 -1.19 -32.20 11.75
C GLU A 680 -0.02 -32.96 11.12
N TYR A 681 1.20 -32.71 11.61
CA TYR A 681 2.39 -33.43 11.18
C TYR A 681 2.43 -34.79 11.87
N THR A 682 2.53 -35.86 11.09
CA THR A 682 2.39 -37.25 11.56
C THR A 682 3.63 -38.12 11.31
N TYR A 683 4.67 -37.58 10.67
CA TYR A 683 5.88 -38.33 10.34
C TYR A 683 6.88 -38.33 11.49
N THR A 684 7.45 -39.50 11.77
CA THR A 684 8.38 -39.74 12.89
C THR A 684 9.81 -40.02 12.43
N GLY A 685 10.09 -39.95 11.13
CA GLY A 685 11.45 -40.03 10.59
C GLY A 685 12.14 -38.66 10.58
N ASP A 686 13.36 -38.63 10.06
CA ASP A 686 14.19 -37.43 10.02
C ASP A 686 13.66 -36.35 9.05
N VAL A 687 14.00 -35.09 9.33
CA VAL A 687 13.51 -33.93 8.57
C VAL A 687 14.06 -33.85 7.14
N ARG A 688 15.21 -34.48 6.85
CA ARG A 688 15.80 -34.53 5.50
C ARG A 688 15.00 -35.50 4.62
N THR A 689 14.74 -36.71 5.10
CA THR A 689 13.86 -37.68 4.41
C THR A 689 12.43 -37.13 4.29
N ALA A 690 11.91 -36.44 5.29
CA ALA A 690 10.61 -35.75 5.18
C ALA A 690 10.63 -34.72 4.04
N SER A 691 11.69 -33.92 3.91
CA SER A 691 11.85 -32.97 2.80
C SER A 691 11.90 -33.68 1.44
N GLU A 692 12.62 -34.81 1.32
CA GLU A 692 12.59 -35.62 0.08
C GLU A 692 11.21 -36.17 -0.25
N ILE A 693 10.44 -36.59 0.76
CA ILE A 693 9.07 -37.10 0.57
C ILE A 693 8.16 -35.99 0.01
N ILE A 694 8.35 -34.73 0.43
CA ILE A 694 7.62 -33.58 -0.13
C ILE A 694 7.92 -33.45 -1.63
N PHE A 695 9.19 -33.42 -2.04
CA PHE A 695 9.55 -33.33 -3.46
C PHE A 695 9.00 -34.50 -4.30
N LYS A 696 9.08 -35.73 -3.78
CA LYS A 696 8.57 -36.95 -4.44
C LYS A 696 7.04 -36.92 -4.57
N ASP A 697 6.31 -36.64 -3.48
CA ASP A 697 4.83 -36.65 -3.49
C ASP A 697 4.24 -35.45 -4.27
N THR A 698 4.96 -34.33 -4.37
CA THR A 698 4.60 -33.18 -5.21
C THR A 698 5.03 -33.32 -6.68
N SER A 699 5.67 -34.44 -7.04
CA SER A 699 6.14 -34.75 -8.40
C SER A 699 7.14 -33.74 -8.99
N ILE A 700 8.01 -33.18 -8.16
CA ILE A 700 9.07 -32.27 -8.60
C ILE A 700 10.25 -33.08 -9.19
N PRO A 701 10.75 -32.74 -10.40
CA PRO A 701 11.91 -33.42 -10.99
C PRO A 701 13.16 -33.33 -10.13
N LYS A 702 14.01 -34.37 -10.13
CA LYS A 702 15.29 -34.37 -9.40
C LYS A 702 16.28 -33.30 -9.86
N GLU A 703 16.08 -32.73 -11.04
CA GLU A 703 16.93 -31.67 -11.60
C GLU A 703 16.56 -30.27 -11.07
N GLU A 704 15.39 -30.15 -10.43
CA GLU A 704 14.84 -28.90 -9.88
C GLU A 704 15.17 -28.69 -8.40
N TYR A 705 15.71 -29.69 -7.70
CA TYR A 705 16.08 -29.59 -6.29
C TYR A 705 17.36 -30.37 -5.96
N GLN A 706 18.09 -29.92 -4.94
CA GLN A 706 19.15 -30.70 -4.30
C GLN A 706 18.99 -30.70 -2.78
N MET A 707 19.48 -31.77 -2.15
CA MET A 707 19.38 -32.01 -0.72
C MET A 707 20.76 -31.86 -0.08
N GLY A 708 20.99 -30.73 0.58
CA GLY A 708 22.25 -30.48 1.29
C GLY A 708 22.42 -31.31 2.56
N VAL A 709 23.33 -30.88 3.42
CA VAL A 709 23.55 -31.46 4.75
C VAL A 709 22.52 -30.93 5.74
N THR A 710 22.14 -29.64 5.65
CA THR A 710 21.19 -28.99 6.57
C THR A 710 20.01 -28.30 5.87
N LYS A 711 20.12 -28.01 4.57
CA LYS A 711 19.11 -27.26 3.79
C LYS A 711 18.59 -28.01 2.56
N ALA A 712 17.34 -27.75 2.22
CA ALA A 712 16.75 -28.06 0.93
C ALA A 712 16.98 -26.89 -0.03
N PHE A 713 17.42 -27.19 -1.25
CA PHE A 713 17.72 -26.23 -2.30
C PHE A 713 16.78 -26.44 -3.49
N ILE A 714 16.16 -25.37 -4.00
CA ILE A 714 15.32 -25.40 -5.20
C ILE A 714 15.94 -24.50 -6.27
N LYS A 715 16.04 -25.03 -7.49
CA LYS A 715 16.77 -24.42 -8.61
C LYS A 715 15.98 -23.27 -9.23
N THR A 716 14.76 -23.52 -9.68
CA THR A 716 13.92 -22.48 -10.31
C THR A 716 12.86 -21.92 -9.36
N PRO A 717 12.55 -20.61 -9.45
CA PRO A 717 11.47 -20.02 -8.65
C PRO A 717 10.09 -20.53 -9.07
N GLU A 718 9.91 -20.95 -10.33
CA GLU A 718 8.69 -21.60 -10.82
C GLU A 718 8.32 -22.84 -10.00
N THR A 719 9.31 -23.68 -9.65
CA THR A 719 9.12 -24.86 -8.79
C THR A 719 8.66 -24.47 -7.37
N LEU A 720 9.22 -23.41 -6.78
CA LEU A 720 8.80 -22.88 -5.47
C LEU A 720 7.37 -22.32 -5.51
N PHE A 721 7.03 -21.53 -6.55
CA PHE A 721 5.66 -21.03 -6.72
C PHE A 721 4.66 -22.16 -6.94
N GLY A 722 5.06 -23.24 -7.62
CA GLY A 722 4.29 -24.48 -7.70
C GLY A 722 3.95 -25.05 -6.33
N LEU A 723 4.93 -25.16 -5.42
CA LEU A 723 4.72 -25.63 -4.05
C LEU A 723 3.77 -24.73 -3.25
N GLU A 724 3.95 -23.41 -3.27
CA GLU A 724 3.06 -22.47 -2.56
C GLU A 724 1.64 -22.48 -3.16
N HIS A 725 1.48 -22.55 -4.48
CA HIS A 725 0.16 -22.68 -5.11
C HIS A 725 -0.54 -24.00 -4.76
N MET A 726 0.19 -25.12 -4.66
CA MET A 726 -0.36 -26.38 -4.17
C MET A 726 -0.77 -26.26 -2.69
N ARG A 727 0.00 -25.53 -1.88
CA ARG A 727 -0.25 -25.29 -0.45
C ARG A 727 -1.50 -24.44 -0.23
N ASP A 728 -1.67 -23.36 -0.99
CA ASP A 728 -2.90 -22.57 -0.98
C ASP A 728 -4.10 -23.40 -1.45
N ARG A 729 -3.94 -24.20 -2.51
CA ARG A 729 -5.00 -25.06 -3.03
C ARG A 729 -5.43 -26.13 -2.02
N TYR A 730 -4.52 -26.64 -1.18
CA TYR A 730 -4.88 -27.54 -0.07
C TYR A 730 -5.88 -26.89 0.89
N TRP A 731 -5.62 -25.65 1.34
CA TRP A 731 -6.53 -24.92 2.23
C TRP A 731 -7.91 -24.68 1.59
N HIS A 732 -7.94 -24.26 0.32
CA HIS A 732 -9.19 -24.10 -0.42
C HIS A 732 -9.96 -25.43 -0.54
N ASN A 733 -9.28 -26.55 -0.80
CA ASN A 733 -9.89 -27.88 -0.85
C ASN A 733 -10.50 -28.29 0.51
N MET A 734 -9.83 -27.99 1.63
CA MET A 734 -10.37 -28.25 2.97
C MET A 734 -11.59 -27.38 3.29
N ALA A 735 -11.55 -26.09 2.93
CA ALA A 735 -12.70 -25.19 3.05
C ALA A 735 -13.91 -25.71 2.26
N VAL A 736 -13.71 -26.15 1.01
CA VAL A 736 -14.76 -26.74 0.17
C VAL A 736 -15.34 -28.04 0.78
N ARG A 737 -14.51 -28.89 1.40
CA ARG A 737 -14.99 -30.09 2.12
C ARG A 737 -15.92 -29.72 3.28
N ILE A 738 -15.53 -28.74 4.10
CA ILE A 738 -16.35 -28.23 5.21
C ILE A 738 -17.66 -27.62 4.70
N GLN A 739 -17.60 -26.77 3.68
CA GLN A 739 -18.77 -26.15 3.06
C GLN A 739 -19.75 -27.19 2.48
N ARG A 740 -19.25 -28.23 1.79
CA ARG A 740 -20.07 -29.33 1.26
C ARG A 740 -20.77 -30.11 2.39
N ALA A 741 -20.06 -30.43 3.47
CA ALA A 741 -20.64 -31.10 4.62
C ALA A 741 -21.73 -30.26 5.30
N TRP A 742 -21.48 -28.97 5.50
CA TRP A 742 -22.44 -28.02 6.10
C TRP A 742 -23.69 -27.82 5.24
N ARG A 743 -23.53 -27.60 3.92
CA ARG A 743 -24.65 -27.49 2.97
C ARG A 743 -25.51 -28.76 2.95
N ASN A 744 -24.88 -29.94 2.98
CA ASN A 744 -25.60 -31.22 3.08
C ASN A 744 -26.37 -31.37 4.40
N TYR A 745 -25.79 -30.97 5.54
CA TYR A 745 -26.49 -30.96 6.83
C TYR A 745 -27.72 -30.02 6.81
N LEU A 746 -27.58 -28.81 6.28
CA LEU A 746 -28.69 -27.86 6.16
C LEU A 746 -29.82 -28.41 5.28
N ARG A 747 -29.48 -29.02 4.13
CA ARG A 747 -30.45 -29.69 3.24
C ARG A 747 -31.19 -30.81 3.98
N TYR A 748 -30.48 -31.71 4.65
CA TYR A 748 -31.09 -32.82 5.41
C TYR A 748 -31.99 -32.32 6.55
N ARG A 749 -31.57 -31.27 7.26
CA ARG A 749 -32.37 -30.62 8.32
C ARG A 749 -33.66 -30.01 7.77
N ALA A 750 -33.61 -29.35 6.62
CA ALA A 750 -34.80 -28.79 5.95
C ALA A 750 -35.76 -29.89 5.47
N GLU A 751 -35.22 -31.00 4.95
CA GLU A 751 -36.00 -32.16 4.54
C GLU A 751 -36.69 -32.84 5.73
N ALA A 752 -35.94 -33.10 6.82
CA ALA A 752 -36.49 -33.69 8.04
C ALA A 752 -37.60 -32.83 8.66
N ALA A 753 -37.41 -31.51 8.72
CA ALA A 753 -38.46 -30.57 9.14
C ALA A 753 -39.70 -30.66 8.24
N THR A 754 -39.51 -30.76 6.92
CA THR A 754 -40.60 -30.92 5.95
C THR A 754 -41.35 -32.25 6.14
N ARG A 755 -40.63 -33.36 6.40
CA ARG A 755 -41.23 -34.68 6.69
C ARG A 755 -42.09 -34.62 7.97
N ILE A 756 -41.58 -34.04 9.05
CA ILE A 756 -42.32 -33.85 10.33
C ILE A 756 -43.57 -32.98 10.10
N GLN A 757 -43.44 -31.85 9.41
CA GLN A 757 -44.57 -30.97 9.09
C GLN A 757 -45.65 -31.68 8.25
N ARG A 758 -45.25 -32.52 7.28
CA ARG A 758 -46.21 -33.33 6.48
C ARG A 758 -46.93 -34.37 7.32
N PHE A 759 -46.25 -35.02 8.27
CA PHE A 759 -46.89 -35.97 9.20
C PHE A 759 -47.97 -35.29 10.06
N TRP A 760 -47.62 -34.19 10.75
CA TRP A 760 -48.57 -33.45 11.59
C TRP A 760 -49.76 -32.88 10.80
N ARG A 761 -49.56 -32.46 9.54
CA ARG A 761 -50.65 -32.04 8.65
C ARG A 761 -51.59 -33.18 8.23
N LYS A 762 -51.15 -34.44 8.29
CA LYS A 762 -51.96 -35.64 7.93
C LYS A 762 -52.72 -36.28 9.10
N SER A 763 -52.34 -36.01 10.35
CA SER A 763 -52.99 -36.65 11.50
C SER A 763 -54.47 -36.29 11.62
N LYS A 764 -55.36 -37.28 11.80
CA LYS A 764 -56.77 -37.04 12.14
C LYS A 764 -56.98 -36.59 13.59
N ILE A 765 -55.96 -36.74 14.45
CA ILE A 765 -56.01 -36.28 15.85
C ILE A 765 -56.22 -34.76 15.83
N GLY A 766 -57.33 -34.32 16.42
CA GLY A 766 -57.62 -32.91 16.72
C GLY A 766 -58.68 -32.24 15.85
N VAL A 767 -59.83 -32.90 15.65
CA VAL A 767 -61.02 -32.30 15.02
C VAL A 767 -61.62 -31.20 15.89
N LYS A 768 -61.59 -31.36 17.22
CA LYS A 768 -62.05 -30.35 18.20
C LYS A 768 -61.34 -29.01 18.02
N GLU A 769 -60.05 -29.02 17.71
CA GLU A 769 -59.20 -27.85 17.50
C GLU A 769 -59.43 -27.20 16.11
N ILE A 770 -60.06 -27.92 15.18
CA ILE A 770 -60.57 -27.38 13.90
C ILE A 770 -61.95 -26.74 14.13
N GLU A 771 -62.85 -27.42 14.86
CA GLU A 771 -64.14 -26.86 15.26
C GLU A 771 -63.98 -25.59 16.10
N PHE A 772 -63.05 -25.59 17.06
CA PHE A 772 -62.71 -24.44 17.89
C PHE A 772 -62.10 -23.30 17.06
N ARG A 773 -61.24 -23.61 16.06
CA ARG A 773 -60.83 -22.60 15.06
C ARG A 773 -62.03 -21.97 14.36
N ASP A 774 -62.98 -22.78 13.89
CA ASP A 774 -64.11 -22.27 13.13
C ASP A 774 -65.13 -21.52 14.01
N GLN A 775 -65.27 -21.86 15.29
CA GLN A 775 -65.93 -21.01 16.30
C GLN A 775 -65.24 -19.65 16.45
N GLY A 776 -63.90 -19.63 16.47
CA GLY A 776 -63.11 -18.39 16.55
C GLY A 776 -63.20 -17.54 15.27
N HIS A 777 -63.41 -18.17 14.12
CA HIS A 777 -63.71 -17.46 12.88
C HIS A 777 -65.13 -16.86 12.92
N ARG A 778 -66.13 -17.58 13.44
CA ARG A 778 -67.49 -17.05 13.68
C ARG A 778 -67.49 -15.87 14.66
N LEU A 779 -66.62 -15.87 15.67
CA LEU A 779 -66.48 -14.78 16.65
C LEU A 779 -66.12 -13.43 16.02
N LEU A 780 -65.42 -13.42 14.88
CA LEU A 780 -65.13 -12.20 14.12
C LEU A 780 -66.37 -11.66 13.37
N ALA A 781 -67.40 -12.49 13.16
CA ALA A 781 -68.67 -12.16 12.51
C ALA A 781 -68.51 -11.45 11.15
N GLY A 782 -67.50 -11.82 10.35
CA GLY A 782 -67.21 -11.19 9.07
C GLY A 782 -66.75 -9.72 9.15
N ARG A 783 -66.37 -9.22 10.34
CA ARG A 783 -65.98 -7.80 10.53
C ARG A 783 -64.49 -7.50 10.31
N LYS A 784 -63.66 -8.52 10.01
CA LYS A 784 -62.20 -8.36 9.88
C LYS A 784 -61.60 -9.18 8.74
N GLU A 785 -60.77 -8.54 7.91
CA GLU A 785 -60.00 -9.19 6.84
C GLU A 785 -59.11 -10.33 7.35
N ARG A 786 -58.87 -11.31 6.49
CA ARG A 786 -58.27 -12.58 6.87
C ARG A 786 -56.85 -12.71 6.30
N ARG A 787 -55.91 -13.17 7.13
CA ARG A 787 -54.59 -13.61 6.66
C ARG A 787 -54.71 -15.00 6.04
N ARG A 788 -53.99 -15.26 4.94
CA ARG A 788 -53.87 -16.61 4.30
C ARG A 788 -53.56 -17.73 5.31
N TYR A 789 -52.74 -17.42 6.32
CA TYR A 789 -52.37 -18.37 7.37
C TYR A 789 -53.53 -18.74 8.32
N SER A 790 -54.49 -17.84 8.55
CA SER A 790 -55.74 -18.12 9.29
C SER A 790 -56.71 -19.00 8.48
N LEU A 791 -56.65 -18.94 7.14
CA LEU A 791 -57.50 -19.71 6.23
C LEU A 791 -56.95 -21.09 5.84
N LEU A 792 -55.82 -21.53 6.42
CA LEU A 792 -55.29 -22.87 6.17
C LEU A 792 -56.22 -23.93 6.77
N GLY A 793 -56.73 -24.85 5.94
CA GLY A 793 -57.59 -25.95 6.42
C GLY A 793 -56.97 -26.82 7.49
N SER A 794 -55.64 -27.02 7.43
CA SER A 794 -54.88 -27.75 8.44
C SER A 794 -54.54 -26.94 9.70
N ARG A 795 -54.92 -25.65 9.79
CA ARG A 795 -54.71 -24.86 11.01
C ARG A 795 -55.69 -25.35 12.08
N ARG A 796 -55.17 -25.44 13.30
CA ARG A 796 -55.85 -25.86 14.52
C ARG A 796 -55.58 -24.82 15.60
N PHE A 797 -56.53 -24.63 16.49
CA PHE A 797 -56.35 -23.83 17.70
C PHE A 797 -55.97 -24.76 18.86
N PHE A 798 -54.71 -24.72 19.27
CA PHE A 798 -54.15 -25.58 20.33
C PHE A 798 -54.11 -24.91 21.71
N GLY A 799 -54.25 -23.59 21.78
CA GLY A 799 -54.10 -22.80 23.00
C GLY A 799 -52.65 -22.64 23.44
N ASP A 800 -52.10 -23.65 24.10
CA ASP A 800 -50.81 -23.60 24.81
C ASP A 800 -49.61 -23.94 23.90
N TYR A 801 -49.24 -23.03 22.99
CA TYR A 801 -48.15 -23.26 22.01
C TYR A 801 -46.75 -23.34 22.62
N LEU A 802 -46.56 -22.86 23.85
CA LEU A 802 -45.29 -22.91 24.57
C LEU A 802 -45.24 -24.07 25.59
N GLY A 803 -46.32 -24.82 25.76
CA GLY A 803 -46.39 -26.02 26.61
C GLY A 803 -46.24 -25.73 28.10
N LEU A 804 -46.82 -24.64 28.62
CA LEU A 804 -46.80 -24.29 30.05
C LEU A 804 -47.60 -25.25 30.93
N ASN A 805 -48.48 -26.08 30.36
CA ASN A 805 -49.13 -27.18 31.06
C ASN A 805 -48.33 -28.49 31.04
N MET A 806 -47.24 -28.57 30.26
CA MET A 806 -46.44 -29.80 30.18
C MET A 806 -45.55 -29.95 31.43
N PRO A 807 -45.33 -31.19 31.92
CA PRO A 807 -44.53 -31.42 33.13
C PRO A 807 -43.03 -31.09 32.98
N GLY A 808 -42.54 -30.82 31.76
CA GLY A 808 -41.15 -30.47 31.51
C GLY A 808 -40.93 -29.72 30.19
N GLY A 809 -39.68 -29.34 29.94
CA GLY A 809 -39.28 -28.51 28.80
C GLY A 809 -39.36 -27.00 29.07
N GLN A 810 -39.18 -26.20 28.03
CA GLN A 810 -39.08 -24.73 28.15
C GLN A 810 -40.36 -24.08 28.72
N GLY A 811 -41.54 -24.66 28.46
CA GLY A 811 -42.81 -24.20 29.02
C GLY A 811 -42.87 -24.30 30.54
N ARG A 812 -42.27 -25.35 31.14
CA ARG A 812 -42.19 -25.50 32.60
C ARG A 812 -41.32 -24.40 33.22
N VAL A 813 -40.16 -24.10 32.61
CA VAL A 813 -39.28 -23.00 33.06
C VAL A 813 -40.01 -21.65 33.03
N LEU A 814 -40.75 -21.36 31.94
CA LEU A 814 -41.58 -20.16 31.84
C LEU A 814 -42.64 -20.08 32.95
N ARG A 815 -43.31 -21.21 33.23
CA ARG A 815 -44.35 -21.31 34.27
C ARG A 815 -43.78 -21.01 35.66
N ASP A 816 -42.65 -21.66 35.99
CA ASP A 816 -42.01 -21.55 37.31
C ASP A 816 -41.42 -20.14 37.52
N SER A 817 -40.75 -19.56 36.52
CA SER A 817 -40.20 -18.19 36.60
C SER A 817 -41.25 -17.09 36.78
N VAL A 818 -42.52 -17.38 36.50
CA VAL A 818 -43.65 -16.45 36.62
C VAL A 818 -44.52 -16.77 37.84
N HIS A 819 -44.13 -17.79 38.63
CA HIS A 819 -44.83 -18.23 39.84
C HIS A 819 -46.31 -18.56 39.61
N LEU A 820 -46.66 -19.10 38.42
CA LEU A 820 -48.02 -19.54 38.12
C LEU A 820 -48.42 -20.71 39.04
N ASN A 821 -49.47 -20.52 39.84
CA ASN A 821 -49.99 -21.51 40.78
C ASN A 821 -50.10 -22.89 40.10
N PRO A 822 -49.56 -24.00 40.67
CA PRO A 822 -49.57 -25.32 40.04
C PRO A 822 -50.94 -25.84 39.59
N GLN A 823 -52.03 -25.45 40.26
CA GLN A 823 -53.42 -25.83 39.91
C GLN A 823 -53.99 -24.99 38.76
N GLU A 824 -53.35 -23.89 38.39
CA GLU A 824 -53.86 -22.92 37.42
C GLU A 824 -53.52 -23.32 35.99
N ARG A 825 -54.49 -23.91 35.30
CA ARG A 825 -54.30 -24.37 33.92
C ARG A 825 -54.19 -23.18 32.95
N VAL A 826 -53.18 -23.22 32.08
CA VAL A 826 -53.00 -22.24 31.00
C VAL A 826 -53.91 -22.62 29.84
N THR A 827 -54.77 -21.70 29.39
CA THR A 827 -55.69 -21.92 28.26
C THR A 827 -55.11 -21.44 26.93
N PHE A 828 -54.22 -20.44 26.95
CA PHE A 828 -53.48 -19.98 25.79
C PHE A 828 -52.06 -19.58 26.18
N SER A 829 -51.07 -19.92 25.35
CA SER A 829 -49.72 -19.36 25.44
C SER A 829 -49.13 -19.17 24.04
N ALA A 830 -48.50 -18.03 23.78
CA ALA A 830 -47.83 -17.75 22.52
C ALA A 830 -46.74 -16.68 22.67
N ARG A 831 -45.79 -16.64 21.73
CA ARG A 831 -44.93 -15.47 21.55
C ARG A 831 -45.71 -14.35 20.87
N CYS A 832 -45.48 -13.12 21.31
CA CYS A 832 -46.09 -11.91 20.79
C CYS A 832 -45.07 -10.76 20.80
N GLU A 833 -45.48 -9.58 20.34
CA GLU A 833 -44.72 -8.35 20.53
C GLU A 833 -45.61 -7.32 21.23
N LEU A 834 -45.07 -6.65 22.25
CA LEU A 834 -45.73 -5.52 22.91
C LEU A 834 -45.17 -4.21 22.34
N LEU A 835 -46.03 -3.22 22.08
CA LEU A 835 -45.56 -1.89 21.72
C LEU A 835 -45.13 -1.11 22.97
N VAL A 836 -43.82 -0.95 23.16
CA VAL A 836 -43.23 -0.25 24.31
C VAL A 836 -42.88 1.19 23.92
N THR A 837 -43.40 2.16 24.67
CA THR A 837 -42.97 3.57 24.61
C THR A 837 -41.68 3.76 25.39
N LYS A 838 -40.61 4.21 24.72
CA LYS A 838 -39.35 4.59 25.37
C LYS A 838 -39.25 6.12 25.49
N PHE A 839 -38.70 6.61 26.59
CA PHE A 839 -38.47 8.06 26.78
C PHE A 839 -37.59 8.62 25.65
N GLY A 840 -37.99 9.77 25.10
CA GLY A 840 -37.28 10.45 24.01
C GLY A 840 -37.21 9.69 22.67
N ARG A 841 -37.91 8.56 22.49
CA ARG A 841 -37.83 7.74 21.27
C ARG A 841 -39.22 7.31 20.77
N SER A 842 -39.32 7.00 19.47
CA SER A 842 -40.51 6.37 18.90
C SER A 842 -40.79 5.02 19.58
N SER A 843 -42.07 4.68 19.75
CA SER A 843 -42.47 3.39 20.31
C SER A 843 -41.93 2.25 19.46
N GLN A 844 -41.32 1.25 20.10
CA GLN A 844 -40.74 0.07 19.45
C GLN A 844 -41.52 -1.18 19.84
N ARG A 845 -41.60 -2.14 18.92
CA ARG A 845 -42.05 -3.50 19.23
C ARG A 845 -40.96 -4.18 20.04
N MET A 846 -41.33 -4.86 21.12
CA MET A 846 -40.42 -5.69 21.89
C MET A 846 -40.99 -7.09 22.07
N PRO A 847 -40.18 -8.16 21.93
CA PRO A 847 -40.66 -9.52 22.06
C PRO A 847 -41.17 -9.78 23.47
N ARG A 848 -42.31 -10.45 23.56
CA ARG A 848 -42.99 -10.86 24.79
C ARG A 848 -43.60 -12.24 24.61
N ILE A 849 -44.07 -12.80 25.72
CA ILE A 849 -44.88 -14.01 25.75
C ILE A 849 -46.24 -13.63 26.36
N LEU A 850 -47.32 -13.97 25.67
CA LEU A 850 -48.69 -13.78 26.12
C LEU A 850 -49.22 -15.11 26.65
N VAL A 851 -49.72 -15.11 27.88
CA VAL A 851 -50.32 -16.28 28.54
C VAL A 851 -51.71 -15.91 29.05
N LEU A 852 -52.66 -16.81 28.91
CA LEU A 852 -54.02 -16.70 29.42
C LEU A 852 -54.29 -17.85 30.38
N THR A 853 -54.90 -17.53 31.52
CA THR A 853 -55.46 -18.48 32.47
C THR A 853 -56.91 -18.10 32.78
N PRO A 854 -57.67 -18.93 33.51
CA PRO A 854 -58.97 -18.53 34.05
C PRO A 854 -58.94 -17.32 34.99
N LYS A 855 -57.78 -16.93 35.54
CA LYS A 855 -57.67 -15.80 36.48
C LYS A 855 -57.14 -14.52 35.84
N ALA A 856 -56.14 -14.61 34.96
CA ALA A 856 -55.48 -13.45 34.40
C ALA A 856 -54.87 -13.66 33.00
N VAL A 857 -54.60 -12.54 32.33
CA VAL A 857 -53.66 -12.43 31.21
C VAL A 857 -52.30 -12.03 31.75
N TYR A 858 -51.26 -12.80 31.43
CA TYR A 858 -49.88 -12.49 31.78
C TYR A 858 -49.10 -12.07 30.53
N ILE A 859 -48.34 -10.98 30.66
CA ILE A 859 -47.38 -10.53 29.65
C ILE A 859 -45.99 -10.71 30.23
N ILE A 860 -45.24 -11.67 29.68
CA ILE A 860 -43.97 -12.15 30.20
C ILE A 860 -42.83 -11.59 29.34
N VAL A 861 -41.78 -11.11 29.99
CA VAL A 861 -40.55 -10.64 29.36
C VAL A 861 -39.41 -11.65 29.58
N GLN A 862 -38.53 -11.76 28.59
CA GLN A 862 -37.26 -12.47 28.70
C GLN A 862 -36.14 -11.47 28.38
N ALA A 863 -35.25 -11.23 29.34
CA ALA A 863 -34.15 -10.28 29.21
C ALA A 863 -32.83 -10.94 29.64
N VAL A 864 -31.72 -10.53 29.03
CA VAL A 864 -30.39 -10.93 29.51
C VAL A 864 -29.84 -9.78 30.37
N VAL A 865 -29.65 -10.05 31.66
CA VAL A 865 -29.12 -9.11 32.64
C VAL A 865 -27.91 -9.76 33.28
N ASN A 866 -26.76 -9.07 33.33
CA ASN A 866 -25.50 -9.59 33.87
C ASN A 866 -25.09 -10.96 33.27
N ASN A 867 -25.23 -11.13 31.95
CA ASN A 867 -25.03 -12.40 31.21
C ASN A 867 -25.90 -13.59 31.66
N GLN A 868 -26.96 -13.35 32.45
CA GLN A 868 -27.93 -14.37 32.85
C GLN A 868 -29.31 -14.09 32.26
N LEU A 869 -30.05 -15.15 31.92
CA LEU A 869 -31.41 -15.04 31.39
C LEU A 869 -32.40 -14.83 32.55
N GLN A 870 -32.98 -13.64 32.63
CA GLN A 870 -34.06 -13.31 33.56
C GLN A 870 -35.41 -13.40 32.84
N ILE A 871 -36.37 -14.06 33.49
CA ILE A 871 -37.73 -14.26 32.99
C ILE A 871 -38.69 -13.77 34.09
N SER A 872 -39.64 -12.91 33.76
CA SER A 872 -40.62 -12.38 34.71
C SER A 872 -41.92 -11.99 34.01
N ALA A 873 -43.03 -11.96 34.75
CA ALA A 873 -44.22 -11.23 34.30
C ALA A 873 -43.93 -9.73 34.41
N GLU A 874 -43.98 -9.04 33.27
CA GLU A 874 -44.00 -7.58 33.23
C GLU A 874 -45.37 -7.05 33.63
N ARG A 875 -46.44 -7.79 33.29
CA ARG A 875 -47.81 -7.47 33.69
C ARG A 875 -48.65 -8.71 33.95
N THR A 876 -49.53 -8.61 34.93
CA THR A 876 -50.57 -9.58 35.26
C THR A 876 -51.89 -8.84 35.34
N ILE A 877 -52.81 -9.11 34.40
CA ILE A 877 -54.07 -8.40 34.24
C ILE A 877 -55.22 -9.37 34.56
N PRO A 878 -55.92 -9.23 35.69
CA PRO A 878 -57.06 -10.09 36.02
C PRO A 878 -58.13 -10.08 34.91
N ILE A 879 -58.76 -11.22 34.62
CA ILE A 879 -59.75 -11.33 33.52
C ILE A 879 -60.88 -10.30 33.68
N GLY A 880 -61.41 -10.15 34.90
CA GLY A 880 -62.47 -9.17 35.21
C GLY A 880 -62.05 -7.69 35.09
N ALA A 881 -60.75 -7.38 34.99
CA ALA A 881 -60.27 -6.01 34.80
C ALA A 881 -60.30 -5.58 33.31
N ILE A 882 -60.44 -6.51 32.37
CA ILE A 882 -60.42 -6.23 30.93
C ILE A 882 -61.85 -5.89 30.47
N LYS A 883 -62.11 -4.60 30.28
CA LYS A 883 -63.42 -4.03 29.91
C LYS A 883 -63.78 -4.27 28.45
N TYR A 884 -62.78 -4.31 27.56
CA TYR A 884 -62.95 -4.62 26.14
C TYR A 884 -61.65 -5.13 25.51
N ILE A 885 -61.76 -5.81 24.37
CA ILE A 885 -60.66 -6.09 23.46
C ILE A 885 -60.91 -5.29 22.19
N SER A 886 -59.93 -4.52 21.75
CA SER A 886 -60.03 -3.67 20.56
C SER A 886 -59.08 -4.14 19.47
N CYS A 887 -59.55 -4.27 18.23
CA CYS A 887 -58.70 -4.55 17.07
C CYS A 887 -59.29 -3.95 15.79
N SER A 888 -58.48 -3.85 14.74
CA SER A 888 -58.95 -3.26 13.48
C SER A 888 -59.89 -4.21 12.69
N ASN A 889 -60.46 -3.74 11.59
CA ASN A 889 -61.12 -4.53 10.54
C ASN A 889 -60.17 -5.03 9.42
N LEU A 890 -58.89 -4.67 9.41
CA LEU A 890 -57.90 -5.08 8.40
C LEU A 890 -57.13 -6.36 8.79
N ARG A 891 -56.23 -6.85 7.93
CA ARG A 891 -55.52 -8.13 8.14
C ARG A 891 -54.35 -8.14 9.14
N ASP A 892 -54.13 -7.06 9.89
CA ASP A 892 -53.08 -7.01 10.91
C ASP A 892 -53.22 -8.12 11.97
N ASP A 893 -52.14 -8.35 12.71
CA ASP A 893 -52.10 -9.15 13.93
C ASP A 893 -52.15 -8.32 15.23
N TRP A 894 -52.56 -7.05 15.15
CA TRP A 894 -52.63 -6.12 16.28
C TRP A 894 -53.97 -6.12 17.04
N PHE A 895 -53.91 -5.95 18.36
CA PHE A 895 -55.06 -5.69 19.23
C PHE A 895 -54.62 -5.04 20.56
N ALA A 896 -55.55 -4.40 21.27
CA ALA A 896 -55.35 -3.85 22.61
C ALA A 896 -56.27 -4.52 23.63
N LEU A 897 -55.79 -4.66 24.87
CA LEU A 897 -56.62 -5.03 26.02
C LEU A 897 -57.03 -3.75 26.76
N GLY A 898 -58.29 -3.36 26.63
CA GLY A 898 -58.85 -2.18 27.30
C GLY A 898 -59.11 -2.43 28.77
N VAL A 899 -58.14 -2.10 29.63
CA VAL A 899 -58.27 -2.17 31.10
C VAL A 899 -58.70 -0.81 31.63
N GLY A 900 -58.09 0.26 31.12
CA GLY A 900 -58.26 1.61 31.65
C GLY A 900 -57.76 1.71 33.09
N SER A 901 -56.54 1.22 33.32
CA SER A 901 -55.85 1.38 34.61
C SER A 901 -55.46 2.84 34.85
N ALA A 902 -55.52 3.27 36.10
CA ALA A 902 -55.03 4.58 36.55
C ALA A 902 -53.50 4.62 36.68
N GLN A 903 -52.83 3.46 36.72
CA GLN A 903 -51.37 3.33 36.89
C GLN A 903 -50.65 2.96 35.59
N GLU A 904 -51.29 2.18 34.70
CA GLU A 904 -50.67 1.68 33.48
C GLU A 904 -51.46 2.02 32.19
N PRO A 905 -50.79 2.26 31.05
CA PRO A 905 -51.44 2.31 29.75
C PRO A 905 -51.93 0.92 29.31
N ASP A 906 -52.96 0.85 28.48
CA ASP A 906 -53.48 -0.41 27.93
C ASP A 906 -52.41 -1.08 27.03
N PRO A 907 -52.16 -2.40 27.16
CA PRO A 907 -51.17 -3.08 26.34
C PRO A 907 -51.67 -3.25 24.90
N LEU A 908 -50.91 -2.69 23.95
CA LEU A 908 -51.11 -2.88 22.51
C LEU A 908 -50.15 -3.96 22.00
N ILE A 909 -50.72 -5.07 21.55
CA ILE A 909 -50.04 -6.35 21.30
C ILE A 909 -50.16 -6.74 19.83
N ASN A 910 -49.06 -7.20 19.22
CA ASN A 910 -49.08 -7.95 17.97
C ASN A 910 -48.95 -9.45 18.27
N CYS A 911 -49.91 -10.27 17.83
CA CYS A 911 -49.84 -11.72 17.98
C CYS A 911 -50.51 -12.45 16.80
N VAL A 912 -49.76 -13.31 16.12
CA VAL A 912 -50.21 -14.09 14.95
C VAL A 912 -51.38 -15.02 15.25
N PHE A 913 -51.62 -15.33 16.54
CA PHE A 913 -52.71 -16.19 16.99
C PHE A 913 -53.85 -15.41 17.68
N LYS A 914 -54.00 -14.10 17.42
CA LYS A 914 -54.99 -13.28 18.14
C LYS A 914 -56.44 -13.75 18.07
N THR A 915 -56.89 -14.30 16.93
CA THR A 915 -58.27 -14.83 16.79
C THR A 915 -58.52 -16.01 17.73
N GLU A 916 -57.48 -16.79 18.00
CA GLU A 916 -57.50 -17.89 18.95
C GLU A 916 -57.44 -17.40 20.39
N PHE A 917 -56.61 -16.39 20.67
CA PHE A 917 -56.61 -15.69 21.95
C PHE A 917 -57.99 -15.07 22.27
N PHE A 918 -58.68 -14.45 21.31
CA PHE A 918 -60.03 -13.89 21.52
C PHE A 918 -61.05 -14.97 21.89
N LEU A 919 -61.00 -16.13 21.24
CA LEU A 919 -61.91 -17.23 21.56
C LEU A 919 -61.58 -17.84 22.93
N GLN A 920 -60.31 -18.12 23.21
CA GLN A 920 -59.87 -18.61 24.52
C GLN A 920 -60.23 -17.62 25.64
N PHE A 921 -60.09 -16.31 25.39
CA PHE A 921 -60.51 -15.26 26.30
C PHE A 921 -62.02 -15.30 26.55
N LYS A 922 -62.84 -15.40 25.49
CA LYS A 922 -64.30 -15.57 25.63
C LYS A 922 -64.68 -16.82 26.44
N THR A 923 -63.92 -17.91 26.33
CA THR A 923 -64.17 -19.15 27.08
C THR A 923 -63.86 -19.02 28.58
N VAL A 924 -62.88 -18.18 28.98
CA VAL A 924 -62.54 -17.97 30.40
C VAL A 924 -63.23 -16.77 31.04
N ALA A 925 -63.64 -15.78 30.25
CA ALA A 925 -64.33 -14.58 30.72
C ALA A 925 -65.81 -14.87 30.97
N VAL A 926 -66.13 -15.35 32.18
CA VAL A 926 -67.50 -15.72 32.60
C VAL A 926 -68.51 -14.56 32.43
N GLY A 927 -68.08 -13.32 32.65
CA GLY A 927 -68.88 -12.10 32.40
C GLY A 927 -69.05 -11.71 30.93
N GLY A 928 -68.64 -12.56 29.98
CA GLY A 928 -68.65 -12.27 28.55
C GLY A 928 -67.41 -11.52 28.06
N MET A 929 -67.41 -11.16 26.77
CA MET A 929 -66.29 -10.46 26.13
C MET A 929 -66.80 -9.40 25.15
N ASN A 930 -66.45 -8.14 25.41
CA ASN A 930 -66.68 -7.02 24.49
C ASN A 930 -65.54 -6.92 23.44
N LEU A 931 -65.75 -7.47 22.24
CA LEU A 931 -64.78 -7.42 21.13
C LEU A 931 -65.14 -6.34 20.10
N LYS A 932 -64.48 -5.19 20.25
CA LYS A 932 -64.54 -4.06 19.33
C LYS A 932 -63.69 -4.37 18.07
N ILE A 933 -64.33 -4.26 16.91
CA ILE A 933 -63.69 -4.41 15.59
C ILE A 933 -64.10 -3.20 14.76
N GLY A 934 -63.14 -2.36 14.36
CA GLY A 934 -63.39 -1.10 13.65
C GLY A 934 -62.22 -0.64 12.77
N PRO A 935 -62.28 0.52 12.11
CA PRO A 935 -61.19 0.99 11.23
C PRO A 935 -59.90 1.37 11.97
N GLN A 936 -59.95 1.50 13.30
CA GLN A 936 -58.85 1.92 14.16
C GLN A 936 -58.84 1.06 15.44
N ILE A 937 -57.75 1.10 16.20
CA ILE A 937 -57.63 0.38 17.49
C ILE A 937 -57.70 1.38 18.64
N ASP A 938 -58.82 1.39 19.36
CA ASP A 938 -59.00 2.14 20.61
C ASP A 938 -58.17 1.54 21.76
N TYR A 939 -57.42 2.37 22.48
CA TYR A 939 -56.66 1.96 23.68
C TYR A 939 -56.23 3.17 24.53
N ASN A 940 -55.96 2.98 25.82
CA ASN A 940 -55.37 4.04 26.65
C ASN A 940 -53.84 4.10 26.47
N LYS A 941 -53.33 5.06 25.70
CA LYS A 941 -51.87 5.22 25.41
C LYS A 941 -51.04 5.66 26.62
N LYS A 942 -51.68 6.34 27.56
CA LYS A 942 -51.17 6.64 28.92
C LYS A 942 -52.24 6.20 29.91
N PRO A 943 -51.93 6.01 31.21
CA PRO A 943 -52.94 5.67 32.22
C PRO A 943 -54.12 6.65 32.14
N GLY A 944 -55.33 6.12 32.09
CA GLY A 944 -56.58 6.88 31.91
C GLY A 944 -56.75 7.73 30.64
N LYS A 945 -55.77 7.81 29.71
CA LYS A 945 -55.84 8.69 28.53
C LYS A 945 -56.15 7.91 27.25
N PRO A 946 -57.38 7.96 26.72
CA PRO A 946 -57.76 7.26 25.49
C PRO A 946 -57.01 7.81 24.29
N ALA A 947 -56.72 6.92 23.35
CA ALA A 947 -56.08 7.19 22.08
C ALA A 947 -56.52 6.14 21.05
N VAL A 948 -56.23 6.42 19.78
CA VAL A 948 -56.51 5.51 18.66
C VAL A 948 -55.23 5.25 17.87
N VAL A 949 -55.04 4.01 17.43
CA VAL A 949 -54.02 3.65 16.43
C VAL A 949 -54.73 3.47 15.09
N LYS A 950 -54.34 4.28 14.10
CA LYS A 950 -54.85 4.13 12.73
C LYS A 950 -54.28 2.87 12.10
N VAL A 951 -55.09 2.13 11.35
CA VAL A 951 -54.60 1.01 10.54
C VAL A 951 -54.97 1.30 9.09
N GLN A 952 -53.99 1.20 8.20
CA GLN A 952 -54.17 1.50 6.78
C GLN A 952 -53.48 0.45 5.91
N LYS A 953 -54.02 0.27 4.70
CA LYS A 953 -53.42 -0.57 3.68
C LYS A 953 -52.25 0.15 3.03
N ASP A 954 -51.17 -0.58 2.80
CA ASP A 954 -49.95 -0.09 2.20
C ASP A 954 -49.34 -1.20 1.33
N PRO A 955 -49.37 -1.07 -0.01
CA PRO A 955 -48.85 -2.09 -0.92
C PRO A 955 -47.32 -2.21 -0.88
N ALA A 956 -46.60 -1.24 -0.30
CA ALA A 956 -45.15 -1.32 -0.14
C ALA A 956 -44.70 -2.23 1.01
N VAL A 957 -45.64 -2.75 1.84
CA VAL A 957 -45.35 -3.68 2.93
C VAL A 957 -45.19 -5.10 2.37
N PRO A 958 -43.97 -5.69 2.35
CA PRO A 958 -43.70 -6.90 1.57
C PRO A 958 -44.29 -8.18 2.19
N ARG A 959 -44.53 -8.22 3.50
CA ARG A 959 -45.02 -9.45 4.18
C ARG A 959 -45.73 -9.21 5.51
N ASP A 960 -45.06 -8.57 6.44
CA ASP A 960 -45.47 -8.41 7.85
C ASP A 960 -45.82 -6.96 8.16
N ASP A 961 -46.86 -6.73 8.98
CA ASP A 961 -47.36 -5.39 9.32
C ASP A 961 -46.22 -4.51 9.84
N VAL A 962 -46.20 -3.22 9.49
CA VAL A 962 -45.23 -2.23 9.98
C VAL A 962 -45.93 -1.21 10.89
N TYR A 963 -45.32 -0.81 12.00
CA TYR A 963 -45.86 0.26 12.87
C TYR A 963 -44.95 1.47 12.79
N LYS A 964 -45.50 2.63 12.45
CA LYS A 964 -44.78 3.90 12.32
C LYS A 964 -45.66 5.05 12.82
N SER A 965 -45.15 5.82 13.77
CA SER A 965 -45.75 7.10 14.21
C SER A 965 -47.27 7.04 14.52
N GLY A 966 -47.74 6.01 15.21
CA GLY A 966 -49.17 5.86 15.58
C GLY A 966 -50.06 5.27 14.48
N THR A 967 -49.46 4.80 13.37
CA THR A 967 -50.16 4.14 12.27
C THR A 967 -49.58 2.74 12.04
N ILE A 968 -50.45 1.76 11.83
CA ILE A 968 -50.11 0.40 11.39
C ILE A 968 -50.35 0.31 9.89
N HIS A 969 -49.31 -0.05 9.16
CA HIS A 969 -49.32 -0.29 7.72
C HIS A 969 -49.42 -1.80 7.48
N VAL A 970 -50.39 -2.25 6.68
CA VAL A 970 -50.61 -3.67 6.35
C VAL A 970 -50.73 -3.88 4.84
N GLY A 971 -50.32 -5.04 4.34
CA GLY A 971 -50.66 -5.44 2.97
C GLY A 971 -52.17 -5.70 2.79
N GLN A 972 -52.59 -6.05 1.58
CA GLN A 972 -53.98 -6.45 1.30
C GLN A 972 -54.34 -7.78 2.02
N GLY A 973 -55.55 -7.84 2.59
CA GLY A 973 -56.15 -9.03 3.18
C GLY A 973 -57.02 -9.85 2.24
N GLU A 974 -57.30 -11.08 2.64
CA GLU A 974 -58.39 -11.87 2.05
C GLU A 974 -59.72 -11.35 2.65
N SER A 975 -60.83 -11.49 1.91
CA SER A 975 -62.16 -11.01 2.33
C SER A 975 -62.51 -11.41 3.78
N PRO A 976 -63.17 -10.54 4.57
CA PRO A 976 -63.65 -10.90 5.91
C PRO A 976 -64.55 -12.14 5.94
N ALA A 977 -65.32 -12.37 4.87
CA ALA A 977 -66.19 -13.53 4.69
C ALA A 977 -65.43 -14.82 4.30
N SER A 978 -64.12 -14.76 4.05
CA SER A 978 -63.34 -15.92 3.61
C SER A 978 -63.33 -17.05 4.64
N VAL A 979 -63.76 -18.23 4.19
CA VAL A 979 -63.78 -19.47 4.99
C VAL A 979 -62.44 -20.21 4.88
N SER A 980 -62.09 -20.97 5.91
CA SER A 980 -60.94 -21.88 5.89
C SER A 980 -61.03 -22.82 4.69
N ARG A 981 -59.94 -22.98 3.92
CA ARG A 981 -59.86 -23.99 2.85
C ARG A 981 -60.08 -25.39 3.45
N PRO A 982 -60.57 -26.39 2.70
CA PRO A 982 -60.59 -27.77 3.20
C PRO A 982 -59.16 -28.26 3.50
N THR A 983 -59.01 -29.14 4.50
CA THR A 983 -57.73 -29.78 4.80
C THR A 983 -57.24 -30.57 3.57
N PRO A 984 -56.01 -30.36 3.08
CA PRO A 984 -55.56 -30.99 1.85
C PRO A 984 -55.62 -32.53 1.91
N ARG A 985 -56.32 -33.15 0.93
CA ARG A 985 -56.27 -34.61 0.74
C ARG A 985 -54.85 -35.01 0.32
N GLY A 986 -54.37 -36.15 0.83
CA GLY A 986 -52.97 -36.55 0.66
C GLY A 986 -52.64 -37.00 -0.77
N LYS A 987 -51.77 -36.26 -1.47
CA LYS A 987 -51.11 -36.76 -2.69
C LYS A 987 -50.06 -37.84 -2.34
N ALA A 988 -49.72 -38.66 -3.35
CA ALA A 988 -48.81 -39.79 -3.25
C ALA A 988 -47.39 -39.39 -2.78
N ILE A 989 -46.66 -40.38 -2.26
CA ILE A 989 -45.35 -40.20 -1.61
C ILE A 989 -44.27 -40.02 -2.70
N ALA A 990 -43.60 -38.86 -2.71
CA ALA A 990 -42.30 -38.75 -3.36
C ALA A 990 -41.34 -39.73 -2.68
N LYS A 991 -40.74 -40.66 -3.45
CA LYS A 991 -39.90 -41.75 -2.92
C LYS A 991 -38.82 -41.18 -1.98
N PRO A 992 -38.64 -41.71 -0.76
CA PRO A 992 -37.60 -41.23 0.13
C PRO A 992 -36.22 -41.48 -0.48
N ILE A 993 -35.29 -40.54 -0.31
CA ILE A 993 -33.86 -40.80 -0.55
C ILE A 993 -33.42 -41.83 0.50
N THR A 994 -33.23 -43.08 0.07
CA THR A 994 -32.79 -44.22 0.90
C THR A 994 -31.29 -44.47 0.84
N SER A 995 -30.57 -43.78 -0.05
CA SER A 995 -29.12 -43.97 -0.29
C SER A 995 -28.33 -42.67 -0.09
N GLY A 996 -27.22 -42.76 0.65
CA GLY A 996 -26.26 -41.67 0.81
C GLY A 996 -25.37 -41.89 2.04
N LYS A 997 -24.10 -41.47 1.99
CA LYS A 997 -23.08 -41.79 3.03
C LYS A 997 -23.40 -41.31 4.46
N LEU A 998 -24.37 -40.41 4.65
CA LEU A 998 -24.84 -39.97 5.96
C LEU A 998 -26.00 -40.83 6.53
N LEU A 999 -26.64 -41.63 5.69
CA LEU A 999 -27.68 -42.57 6.08
C LEU A 999 -27.01 -43.91 6.38
N ARG A 1000 -26.83 -44.24 7.67
CA ARG A 1000 -26.54 -45.63 8.04
C ARG A 1000 -27.74 -46.49 7.60
N PRO A 1001 -27.54 -47.61 6.89
CA PRO A 1001 -28.59 -48.59 6.67
C PRO A 1001 -29.05 -49.11 8.04
N GLY A 1002 -30.33 -48.92 8.35
CA GLY A 1002 -30.86 -49.15 9.70
C GLY A 1002 -30.60 -47.98 10.65
N GLY A 1003 -31.69 -47.43 11.18
CA GLY A 1003 -31.64 -46.60 12.39
C GLY A 1003 -31.31 -47.45 13.63
N PRO A 1004 -31.50 -46.91 14.86
CA PRO A 1004 -31.31 -47.68 16.08
C PRO A 1004 -32.21 -48.94 16.06
N GLY A 1005 -31.60 -50.13 16.04
CA GLY A 1005 -32.31 -51.41 15.86
C GLY A 1005 -32.33 -51.97 14.42
N GLY A 1006 -31.36 -51.61 13.58
CA GLY A 1006 -31.27 -52.02 12.17
C GLY A 1006 -31.10 -53.53 11.90
N GLN A 1007 -32.18 -54.30 12.00
CA GLN A 1007 -32.37 -55.50 11.19
C GLN A 1007 -32.94 -55.11 9.83
N ALA A 1008 -32.40 -55.67 8.74
CA ALA A 1008 -33.00 -55.52 7.42
C ALA A 1008 -34.37 -56.22 7.40
N SER A 1009 -35.43 -55.49 7.07
CA SER A 1009 -36.79 -56.01 7.07
C SER A 1009 -36.96 -57.08 5.98
N LYS A 1010 -36.85 -58.36 6.37
CA LYS A 1010 -37.18 -59.54 5.54
C LYS A 1010 -38.69 -59.69 5.31
N THR A 1011 -39.36 -58.62 4.91
CA THR A 1011 -40.80 -58.58 4.58
C THR A 1011 -41.05 -58.06 3.16
N ALA A 1012 -40.10 -58.36 2.26
CA ALA A 1012 -40.25 -58.26 0.81
C ALA A 1012 -40.49 -59.67 0.19
N ALA A 1013 -41.39 -60.45 0.78
CA ALA A 1013 -41.81 -61.74 0.27
C ALA A 1013 -43.31 -61.96 0.50
N ARG A 1014 -44.05 -62.11 -0.62
CA ARG A 1014 -45.39 -62.70 -0.73
C ARG A 1014 -46.45 -62.26 0.31
N ARG A 1015 -47.25 -61.25 -0.05
CA ARG A 1015 -48.69 -61.29 0.20
C ARG A 1015 -49.41 -61.34 -1.16
N PRO A 1016 -50.34 -62.29 -1.37
CA PRO A 1016 -50.98 -62.49 -2.68
C PRO A 1016 -51.90 -61.31 -3.04
N VAL A 1017 -51.98 -61.02 -4.33
CA VAL A 1017 -52.91 -60.03 -4.90
C VAL A 1017 -54.32 -60.63 -4.86
N PRO A 1018 -55.30 -59.99 -4.18
CA PRO A 1018 -56.69 -60.41 -4.29
C PRO A 1018 -57.20 -60.09 -5.71
N ALA A 1019 -57.71 -61.11 -6.41
CA ALA A 1019 -58.34 -60.93 -7.71
C ALA A 1019 -59.57 -60.02 -7.57
N ALA A 1020 -59.77 -59.13 -8.55
CA ALA A 1020 -60.89 -58.20 -8.55
C ALA A 1020 -62.23 -58.95 -8.74
N ARG A 1021 -63.19 -58.68 -7.86
CA ARG A 1021 -64.62 -58.92 -8.14
C ARG A 1021 -65.31 -57.59 -8.51
N PRO A 1022 -66.38 -57.62 -9.33
CA PRO A 1022 -66.76 -56.46 -10.13
C PRO A 1022 -67.56 -55.39 -9.38
N ALA A 1023 -67.73 -54.24 -10.03
CA ALA A 1023 -68.48 -53.11 -9.50
C ALA A 1023 -69.95 -53.44 -9.20
N ALA A 1024 -70.42 -53.04 -8.02
CA ALA A 1024 -71.84 -52.89 -7.76
C ALA A 1024 -72.34 -51.58 -8.39
N ALA A 1025 -73.48 -51.63 -9.07
CA ALA A 1025 -74.10 -50.50 -9.74
C ALA A 1025 -74.73 -49.48 -8.77
N GLN A 1026 -75.08 -48.30 -9.30
CA GLN A 1026 -75.55 -47.14 -8.54
C GLN A 1026 -76.96 -47.31 -7.92
N PRO A 1027 -77.26 -46.58 -6.83
CA PRO A 1027 -78.60 -46.15 -6.48
C PRO A 1027 -78.91 -44.70 -6.94
N ARG A 1028 -80.19 -44.45 -7.27
CA ARG A 1028 -80.77 -43.18 -7.78
C ARG A 1028 -81.17 -42.19 -6.66
N ALA A 1029 -81.67 -41.01 -7.10
CA ALA A 1029 -82.34 -39.88 -6.41
C ALA A 1029 -81.42 -38.65 -6.16
N VAL A 1030 -81.85 -37.39 -6.30
CA VAL A 1030 -83.20 -36.75 -6.23
C VAL A 1030 -83.34 -35.58 -7.24
N PRO A 1031 -84.54 -35.24 -7.79
CA PRO A 1031 -84.79 -34.04 -8.60
C PRO A 1031 -85.77 -33.01 -7.97
N VAL A 1032 -85.49 -31.70 -8.05
CA VAL A 1032 -86.44 -30.56 -7.87
C VAL A 1032 -85.87 -29.27 -8.57
N PRO A 1033 -86.64 -28.19 -8.83
CA PRO A 1033 -87.10 -27.86 -10.18
C PRO A 1033 -86.48 -26.59 -10.79
N ALA A 1034 -86.60 -26.45 -12.12
CA ALA A 1034 -86.39 -25.19 -12.84
C ALA A 1034 -87.43 -25.07 -13.98
N ALA A 1035 -87.94 -23.85 -14.19
CA ALA A 1035 -88.98 -23.55 -15.18
C ALA A 1035 -88.44 -22.82 -16.43
N ALA A 1036 -89.25 -22.80 -17.48
CA ALA A 1036 -89.17 -22.01 -18.71
C ALA A 1036 -88.08 -22.37 -19.76
N GLN A 1037 -88.54 -22.65 -20.99
CA GLN A 1037 -87.77 -22.58 -22.25
C GLN A 1037 -87.81 -21.14 -22.81
N PRO A 1038 -87.04 -20.79 -23.86
CA PRO A 1038 -87.46 -21.12 -25.23
C PRO A 1038 -86.36 -21.75 -26.12
N ARG A 1039 -86.77 -22.14 -27.33
CA ARG A 1039 -86.03 -22.96 -28.32
C ARG A 1039 -85.14 -22.14 -29.27
N ALA A 1040 -84.06 -22.76 -29.75
CA ALA A 1040 -83.73 -22.79 -31.18
C ALA A 1040 -82.82 -24.00 -31.51
N VAL A 1041 -83.11 -24.70 -32.62
CA VAL A 1041 -82.26 -25.71 -33.29
C VAL A 1041 -82.42 -25.42 -34.79
N PRO A 1042 -81.37 -25.53 -35.63
CA PRO A 1042 -81.18 -26.78 -36.38
C PRO A 1042 -79.71 -27.21 -36.62
N MET A 1043 -79.56 -28.40 -37.19
CA MET A 1043 -78.34 -29.03 -37.77
C MET A 1043 -78.11 -28.48 -39.22
N PRO A 1044 -77.28 -29.05 -40.15
CA PRO A 1044 -76.35 -30.19 -40.07
C PRO A 1044 -74.99 -30.08 -40.85
N ALA A 1045 -74.13 -31.07 -40.58
CA ALA A 1045 -73.26 -31.89 -41.47
C ALA A 1045 -72.59 -31.37 -42.79
N ALA A 1046 -71.29 -31.72 -42.88
CA ALA A 1046 -70.61 -32.49 -43.95
C ALA A 1046 -69.97 -31.84 -45.22
N SER A 1047 -68.64 -32.04 -45.27
CA SER A 1047 -67.83 -32.66 -46.35
C SER A 1047 -67.25 -31.84 -47.52
N HIS A 1048 -65.92 -32.00 -47.68
CA HIS A 1048 -65.02 -31.73 -48.83
C HIS A 1048 -64.97 -30.27 -49.39
N ALA A 1049 -63.86 -29.76 -49.94
CA ALA A 1049 -62.63 -30.41 -50.43
C ALA A 1049 -61.33 -29.59 -50.20
N THR A 1050 -60.23 -30.21 -50.62
CA THR A 1050 -58.77 -29.94 -50.65
C THR A 1050 -58.24 -28.56 -51.11
N PRO A 1051 -56.93 -28.26 -50.96
CA PRO A 1051 -56.40 -26.92 -50.66
C PRO A 1051 -55.64 -26.23 -51.81
N THR A 1052 -55.28 -24.93 -51.65
CA THR A 1052 -54.01 -24.35 -52.16
C THR A 1052 -53.71 -22.92 -51.65
N HIS A 1053 -52.42 -22.58 -51.60
CA HIS A 1053 -51.76 -21.26 -51.73
C HIS A 1053 -52.09 -20.02 -50.85
N MET A 1054 -51.03 -19.57 -50.15
CA MET A 1054 -50.39 -18.23 -50.16
C MET A 1054 -51.09 -16.95 -49.64
N ASN A 1055 -50.26 -16.15 -48.94
CA ASN A 1055 -50.17 -14.68 -48.85
C ASN A 1055 -51.39 -13.78 -49.12
N GLY A 1056 -51.62 -12.85 -48.19
CA GLY A 1056 -51.85 -11.45 -48.55
C GLY A 1056 -52.93 -10.70 -47.76
N ALA A 1057 -52.64 -9.43 -47.46
CA ALA A 1057 -53.56 -8.38 -46.97
C ALA A 1057 -54.22 -8.64 -45.58
N ALA A 1058 -54.30 -7.71 -44.61
CA ALA A 1058 -54.47 -6.26 -44.62
C ALA A 1058 -55.84 -5.79 -45.13
N LEU A 1059 -56.39 -4.75 -44.48
CA LEU A 1059 -57.75 -4.18 -44.56
C LEU A 1059 -58.74 -4.83 -43.56
N HIS A 1060 -59.29 -4.15 -42.55
CA HIS A 1060 -59.98 -2.84 -42.45
C HIS A 1060 -61.40 -2.77 -43.04
N ALA A 1061 -62.38 -2.88 -42.14
CA ALA A 1061 -63.70 -2.23 -42.19
C ALA A 1061 -64.37 -2.42 -40.80
N ARG A 1062 -65.25 -1.54 -40.28
CA ARG A 1062 -65.43 -0.07 -40.39
C ARG A 1062 -66.38 0.33 -39.24
N ASN A 1063 -66.34 1.60 -38.82
CA ASN A 1063 -67.32 2.37 -38.03
C ASN A 1063 -68.45 1.68 -37.24
N GLU A 1064 -68.56 2.06 -35.95
CA GLU A 1064 -69.77 2.62 -35.32
C GLU A 1064 -69.30 3.48 -34.11
N SER A 1065 -69.92 4.54 -33.59
CA SER A 1065 -70.89 5.58 -34.04
C SER A 1065 -71.74 6.01 -32.82
N ALA A 1066 -71.42 7.13 -32.16
CA ALA A 1066 -72.26 7.94 -31.24
C ALA A 1066 -71.35 8.94 -30.48
N SER A 1067 -71.29 10.26 -30.73
CA SER A 1067 -72.31 11.33 -30.71
C SER A 1067 -72.15 12.26 -29.47
N SER A 1068 -71.56 13.45 -29.66
CA SER A 1068 -72.00 14.70 -29.00
C SER A 1068 -71.29 15.91 -29.62
N PHE A 1069 -71.92 17.08 -29.56
CA PHE A 1069 -71.59 18.28 -30.37
C PHE A 1069 -70.64 19.25 -29.65
N GLY A 1070 -69.80 19.95 -30.41
CA GLY A 1070 -69.02 21.13 -29.96
C GLY A 1070 -68.47 21.92 -31.15
N ARG A 1071 -68.72 23.23 -31.21
CA ARG A 1071 -68.48 24.09 -32.39
C ARG A 1071 -67.15 24.88 -32.33
N ALA A 1072 -66.50 24.96 -33.49
CA ALA A 1072 -65.92 26.15 -34.15
C ALA A 1072 -64.67 26.91 -33.63
N ALA A 1073 -63.80 27.15 -34.63
CA ALA A 1073 -62.93 28.32 -34.91
C ALA A 1073 -61.53 28.45 -34.24
N PRO A 1074 -60.49 28.92 -34.98
CA PRO A 1074 -59.08 28.79 -34.57
C PRO A 1074 -58.35 30.12 -34.25
N PRO A 1075 -57.28 30.09 -33.43
CA PRO A 1075 -56.37 31.23 -33.22
C PRO A 1075 -55.22 31.33 -34.27
N PRO A 1076 -54.54 32.49 -34.39
CA PRO A 1076 -53.68 32.85 -35.53
C PRO A 1076 -52.22 32.30 -35.52
N PRO A 1077 -51.48 32.38 -36.65
CA PRO A 1077 -50.12 31.85 -36.81
C PRO A 1077 -49.02 32.62 -36.06
N PRO A 1078 -47.84 32.00 -35.84
CA PRO A 1078 -46.78 32.53 -34.97
C PRO A 1078 -45.84 33.55 -35.66
N PRO A 1079 -45.36 34.60 -34.94
CA PRO A 1079 -44.30 35.50 -35.40
C PRO A 1079 -42.88 34.88 -35.26
N PRO A 1080 -41.87 35.44 -35.96
CA PRO A 1080 -40.62 34.74 -36.30
C PRO A 1080 -39.55 34.65 -35.18
N PRO A 1081 -38.55 33.76 -35.32
CA PRO A 1081 -37.53 33.52 -34.29
C PRO A 1081 -36.51 34.67 -34.18
N PRO A 1082 -36.05 35.02 -32.96
CA PRO A 1082 -34.94 35.94 -32.77
C PRO A 1082 -33.61 35.31 -33.24
N ALA A 1083 -32.73 36.15 -33.80
CA ALA A 1083 -31.48 35.72 -34.43
C ALA A 1083 -30.48 35.07 -33.47
N ALA A 1084 -29.60 34.23 -34.02
CA ALA A 1084 -28.57 33.52 -33.28
C ALA A 1084 -27.58 34.49 -32.60
N ALA A 1085 -27.41 34.34 -31.29
CA ALA A 1085 -26.30 34.94 -30.55
C ALA A 1085 -24.97 34.24 -30.92
N PRO A 1086 -23.84 34.98 -30.91
CA PRO A 1086 -22.66 34.62 -31.70
C PRO A 1086 -21.83 33.46 -31.13
N ALA A 1087 -21.02 32.86 -32.02
CA ALA A 1087 -20.10 31.77 -31.69
C ALA A 1087 -19.09 32.16 -30.61
N ALA A 1088 -18.78 31.20 -29.72
CA ALA A 1088 -17.78 31.37 -28.68
C ALA A 1088 -16.37 31.57 -29.26
N VAL A 1089 -15.68 32.62 -28.82
CA VAL A 1089 -14.26 32.86 -29.12
C VAL A 1089 -13.41 32.19 -28.02
N PRO A 1090 -12.58 31.18 -28.33
CA PRO A 1090 -11.70 30.55 -27.34
C PRO A 1090 -10.32 31.22 -27.32
N SER A 1091 -10.13 32.21 -26.44
CA SER A 1091 -8.84 32.90 -26.27
C SER A 1091 -7.96 32.19 -25.23
N LYS A 1092 -7.23 31.15 -25.64
CA LYS A 1092 -6.19 30.53 -24.80
C LYS A 1092 -5.02 31.50 -24.58
N PRO A 1093 -4.30 31.41 -23.44
CA PRO A 1093 -3.15 32.26 -23.16
C PRO A 1093 -1.98 31.98 -24.11
N GLN A 1094 -1.26 33.04 -24.48
CA GLN A 1094 -0.10 32.99 -25.38
C GLN A 1094 1.16 33.51 -24.68
N ALA A 1095 2.32 33.04 -25.12
CA ALA A 1095 3.61 33.53 -24.66
C ALA A 1095 4.57 33.79 -25.83
N LYS A 1096 5.39 34.85 -25.70
CA LYS A 1096 6.46 35.18 -26.62
C LYS A 1096 7.77 34.54 -26.15
N VAL A 1097 8.50 33.91 -27.06
CA VAL A 1097 9.77 33.23 -26.76
C VAL A 1097 10.88 34.27 -26.57
N LYS A 1098 11.56 34.24 -25.42
CA LYS A 1098 12.67 35.16 -25.08
C LYS A 1098 14.02 34.70 -25.64
N TYR A 1099 14.26 33.39 -25.63
CA TYR A 1099 15.55 32.79 -25.98
C TYR A 1099 15.32 31.54 -26.84
N ASP A 1100 16.26 31.24 -27.74
CA ASP A 1100 16.26 29.99 -28.50
C ASP A 1100 16.32 28.79 -27.53
N PHE A 1101 15.43 27.83 -27.74
CA PHE A 1101 15.44 26.54 -27.04
C PHE A 1101 15.26 25.45 -28.10
N ASN A 1102 16.37 24.82 -28.48
CA ASN A 1102 16.37 23.66 -29.38
C ASN A 1102 16.57 22.40 -28.54
N SER A 1103 15.63 21.46 -28.61
CA SER A 1103 15.72 20.15 -27.97
C SER A 1103 15.50 19.05 -29.00
N PRO A 1104 16.36 18.00 -29.02
CA PRO A 1104 16.15 16.83 -29.87
C PRO A 1104 15.07 15.87 -29.31
N ASN A 1105 14.57 16.11 -28.09
CA ASN A 1105 13.58 15.25 -27.44
C ASN A 1105 12.18 15.45 -28.02
N ALA A 1106 11.54 14.38 -28.49
CA ALA A 1106 10.23 14.43 -29.16
C ALA A 1106 9.06 14.91 -28.27
N ASN A 1107 9.25 15.00 -26.95
CA ASN A 1107 8.30 15.54 -25.98
C ASN A 1107 8.55 17.02 -25.64
N GLU A 1108 9.62 17.63 -26.14
CA GLU A 1108 9.99 19.03 -25.90
C GLU A 1108 9.80 19.85 -27.18
N LEU A 1109 9.31 21.08 -27.05
CA LEU A 1109 9.03 21.93 -28.20
C LEU A 1109 10.25 22.80 -28.51
N SER A 1110 10.93 22.51 -29.62
CA SER A 1110 11.96 23.42 -30.15
C SER A 1110 11.33 24.74 -30.64
N ILE A 1111 11.87 25.86 -30.17
CA ILE A 1111 11.36 27.22 -30.37
C ILE A 1111 12.50 28.22 -30.56
N LYS A 1112 12.24 29.31 -31.29
CA LYS A 1112 13.19 30.41 -31.48
C LYS A 1112 12.75 31.72 -30.85
N ALA A 1113 13.72 32.51 -30.41
CA ALA A 1113 13.51 33.84 -29.85
C ALA A 1113 12.66 34.71 -30.80
N GLY A 1114 11.60 35.32 -30.27
CA GLY A 1114 10.64 36.11 -31.02
C GLY A 1114 9.41 35.34 -31.55
N GLU A 1115 9.40 34.01 -31.55
CA GLU A 1115 8.18 33.24 -31.84
C GLU A 1115 7.09 33.46 -30.77
N VAL A 1116 5.84 33.18 -31.11
CA VAL A 1116 4.71 33.20 -30.18
C VAL A 1116 4.11 31.79 -30.13
N VAL A 1117 4.00 31.25 -28.91
CA VAL A 1117 3.46 29.92 -28.63
C VAL A 1117 2.18 30.01 -27.79
N GLU A 1118 1.26 29.07 -27.99
CA GLU A 1118 0.06 28.90 -27.18
C GLU A 1118 0.40 28.07 -25.93
N ILE A 1119 0.03 28.55 -24.74
CA ILE A 1119 0.23 27.82 -23.49
C ILE A 1119 -0.95 26.87 -23.28
N LEU A 1120 -0.71 25.56 -23.31
CA LEU A 1120 -1.72 24.53 -23.06
C LEU A 1120 -1.84 24.18 -21.57
N GLN A 1121 -0.71 24.08 -20.86
CA GLN A 1121 -0.66 23.71 -19.44
C GLN A 1121 0.58 24.34 -18.78
N LYS A 1122 0.46 24.81 -17.53
CA LYS A 1122 1.56 25.36 -16.75
C LYS A 1122 1.84 24.46 -15.54
N GLU A 1123 3.08 23.98 -15.41
CA GLU A 1123 3.52 23.26 -14.21
C GLU A 1123 4.37 24.17 -13.31
N ASN A 1124 4.24 24.00 -11.99
CA ASN A 1124 4.95 24.81 -10.99
C ASN A 1124 6.45 24.46 -10.86
N ASN A 1125 6.95 23.52 -11.66
CA ASN A 1125 8.35 23.10 -11.71
C ASN A 1125 9.19 23.89 -12.74
N GLY A 1126 8.62 24.93 -13.36
CA GLY A 1126 9.30 25.77 -14.35
C GLY A 1126 9.23 25.26 -15.80
N TRP A 1127 8.29 24.35 -16.11
CA TRP A 1127 8.01 23.90 -17.48
C TRP A 1127 6.55 24.13 -17.84
N TRP A 1128 6.31 24.67 -19.03
CA TRP A 1128 4.97 24.85 -19.61
C TRP A 1128 4.82 23.97 -20.85
N LEU A 1129 3.68 23.32 -21.01
CA LEU A 1129 3.33 22.63 -22.24
C LEU A 1129 2.89 23.69 -23.24
N CYS A 1130 3.69 23.89 -24.26
CA CYS A 1130 3.46 24.90 -25.29
C CYS A 1130 3.09 24.21 -26.62
N LYS A 1131 2.37 24.96 -27.46
CA LYS A 1131 2.08 24.58 -28.84
C LYS A 1131 2.48 25.71 -29.77
N ASN A 1132 3.23 25.40 -30.82
CA ASN A 1132 3.56 26.36 -31.86
C ASN A 1132 2.37 26.46 -32.85
N PRO A 1133 1.67 27.61 -32.94
CA PRO A 1133 0.48 27.74 -33.79
C PRO A 1133 0.79 27.75 -35.29
N ARG A 1134 2.07 27.87 -35.71
CA ARG A 1134 2.46 27.77 -37.12
C ARG A 1134 2.70 26.34 -37.60
N THR A 1135 3.22 25.47 -36.73
CA THR A 1135 3.59 24.09 -37.09
C THR A 1135 2.66 23.04 -36.50
N ASP A 1136 1.71 23.46 -35.65
CA ASP A 1136 0.85 22.63 -34.81
C ASP A 1136 1.60 21.69 -33.83
N ALA A 1137 2.93 21.75 -33.80
CA ALA A 1137 3.77 20.96 -32.91
C ALA A 1137 3.56 21.37 -31.45
N GLN A 1138 3.45 20.39 -30.56
CA GLN A 1138 3.30 20.56 -29.12
C GLN A 1138 4.43 19.88 -28.37
N GLY A 1139 4.84 20.46 -27.24
CA GLY A 1139 5.89 19.91 -26.40
C GLY A 1139 6.20 20.81 -25.21
N TRP A 1140 6.96 20.28 -24.27
CA TRP A 1140 7.37 21.01 -23.08
C TRP A 1140 8.43 22.06 -23.42
N THR A 1141 8.26 23.25 -22.84
CA THR A 1141 9.14 24.41 -22.97
C THR A 1141 9.47 24.91 -21.56
N PRO A 1142 10.73 25.28 -21.23
CA PRO A 1142 11.03 25.86 -19.93
C PRO A 1142 10.35 27.23 -19.80
N SER A 1143 9.60 27.47 -18.72
CA SER A 1143 8.87 28.72 -18.49
C SER A 1143 9.80 29.95 -18.44
N ALA A 1144 11.06 29.76 -18.07
CA ALA A 1144 12.07 30.82 -18.07
C ALA A 1144 12.47 31.31 -19.48
N TYR A 1145 12.15 30.56 -20.53
CA TYR A 1145 12.45 30.88 -21.92
C TYR A 1145 11.30 31.59 -22.63
N VAL A 1146 10.16 31.82 -21.96
CA VAL A 1146 8.94 32.40 -22.53
C VAL A 1146 8.37 33.51 -21.63
N GLU A 1147 7.73 34.51 -22.25
CA GLU A 1147 7.05 35.62 -21.60
C GLU A 1147 5.56 35.56 -21.89
N GLU A 1148 4.73 35.45 -20.85
CA GLU A 1148 3.28 35.48 -21.03
C GLU A 1148 2.82 36.85 -21.54
N MET A 1149 2.03 36.87 -22.62
CA MET A 1149 1.51 38.10 -23.21
C MET A 1149 0.16 38.45 -22.58
N GLU A 1150 0.06 39.62 -21.94
CA GLU A 1150 -1.21 40.11 -21.39
C GLU A 1150 -2.26 40.32 -22.51
N GLN A 1151 -3.39 39.62 -22.42
CA GLN A 1151 -4.53 39.87 -23.29
C GLN A 1151 -5.26 41.15 -22.85
N ALA A 1152 -5.32 42.14 -23.74
CA ALA A 1152 -6.04 43.39 -23.52
C ALA A 1152 -7.52 43.11 -23.19
N ARG A 1153 -7.90 43.39 -21.94
CA ARG A 1153 -9.23 43.13 -21.40
C ARG A 1153 -10.25 44.10 -22.02
N ALA A 1154 -11.21 43.57 -22.79
CA ALA A 1154 -12.35 44.37 -23.24
C ALA A 1154 -13.17 44.86 -22.02
N ALA A 1155 -13.51 46.15 -22.00
CA ALA A 1155 -14.25 46.74 -20.89
C ALA A 1155 -15.69 46.18 -20.81
N PRO A 1156 -16.24 45.96 -19.60
CA PRO A 1156 -17.61 45.47 -19.44
C PRO A 1156 -18.64 46.53 -19.89
N PRO A 1157 -19.79 46.12 -20.46
CA PRO A 1157 -20.84 47.05 -20.83
C PRO A 1157 -21.44 47.75 -19.58
N PRO A 1158 -21.89 49.01 -19.70
CA PRO A 1158 -22.43 49.76 -18.57
C PRO A 1158 -23.73 49.16 -18.04
N PRO A 1159 -24.03 49.32 -16.73
CA PRO A 1159 -25.21 48.72 -16.12
C PRO A 1159 -26.52 49.36 -16.62
N PRO A 1160 -27.60 48.58 -16.76
CA PRO A 1160 -28.88 49.10 -17.22
C PRO A 1160 -29.50 50.07 -16.19
N VAL A 1161 -30.06 51.16 -16.70
CA VAL A 1161 -30.70 52.23 -15.92
C VAL A 1161 -31.94 51.69 -15.19
N ALA A 1162 -32.01 51.92 -13.88
CA ALA A 1162 -33.14 51.51 -13.06
C ALA A 1162 -34.36 52.42 -13.26
N ALA A 1163 -35.54 51.83 -13.48
CA ALA A 1163 -36.82 52.54 -13.54
C ALA A 1163 -37.52 52.60 -12.15
N PRO A 1164 -38.34 53.63 -11.87
CA PRO A 1164 -38.60 54.12 -10.51
C PRO A 1164 -39.77 53.43 -9.76
N PRO A 1165 -39.90 53.65 -8.43
CA PRO A 1165 -40.78 52.87 -7.54
C PRO A 1165 -42.21 53.46 -7.38
N ARG A 1166 -43.10 52.67 -6.76
CA ARG A 1166 -44.41 53.12 -6.23
C ARG A 1166 -44.34 53.35 -4.72
N ALA A 1167 -45.02 54.40 -4.24
CA ALA A 1167 -44.94 54.89 -2.86
C ALA A 1167 -46.30 54.91 -2.14
N VAL A 1168 -46.31 54.58 -0.84
CA VAL A 1168 -47.29 54.92 0.23
C VAL A 1168 -46.59 54.74 1.62
N PRO A 1169 -47.11 55.26 2.77
CA PRO A 1169 -46.31 55.91 3.84
C PRO A 1169 -46.12 55.06 5.14
N THR A 1170 -45.15 55.24 6.07
CA THR A 1170 -44.87 56.30 7.12
C THR A 1170 -45.98 56.54 8.18
N PRO A 1171 -45.74 57.10 9.40
CA PRO A 1171 -44.47 57.46 10.12
C PRO A 1171 -44.41 57.13 11.65
N SER A 1172 -43.23 57.38 12.28
CA SER A 1172 -42.92 57.89 13.66
C SER A 1172 -41.69 57.16 14.27
N VAL A 1173 -40.43 57.65 14.34
CA VAL A 1173 -39.73 58.97 14.45
C VAL A 1173 -39.47 59.45 15.89
N VAL A 1174 -38.32 60.16 16.10
CA VAL A 1174 -37.78 60.89 17.30
C VAL A 1174 -36.83 60.06 18.23
N VAL A 1175 -35.67 60.52 18.78
CA VAL A 1175 -34.50 61.32 18.28
C VAL A 1175 -33.35 61.32 19.34
N ASN A 1176 -32.06 61.29 18.91
CA ASN A 1176 -30.78 61.48 19.70
C ASN A 1176 -30.49 60.53 20.90
N GLY A 1177 -29.27 60.34 21.44
CA GLY A 1177 -27.91 60.81 21.06
C GLY A 1177 -27.09 61.27 22.29
N GLY A 1178 -26.08 60.49 22.75
CA GLY A 1178 -25.08 60.97 23.75
C GLY A 1178 -24.51 59.96 24.79
N HIS A 1179 -23.18 59.76 24.75
CA HIS A 1179 -22.17 59.46 25.80
C HIS A 1179 -22.35 58.46 27.00
N ALA A 1180 -21.33 57.58 27.09
CA ALA A 1180 -20.55 57.13 28.28
C ALA A 1180 -21.05 56.08 29.31
N LYS A 1181 -20.33 54.94 29.43
CA LYS A 1181 -19.59 54.40 30.63
C LYS A 1181 -19.37 52.86 30.61
N PRO A 1182 -18.38 52.33 31.35
CA PRO A 1182 -18.31 50.94 31.81
C PRO A 1182 -18.84 50.75 33.25
N ALA A 1183 -19.41 49.59 33.59
CA ALA A 1183 -19.40 48.93 34.92
C ALA A 1183 -20.25 47.63 34.94
N ALA A 1184 -19.90 46.69 35.84
CA ALA A 1184 -20.65 45.48 36.24
C ALA A 1184 -20.77 45.48 37.79
N PRO A 1185 -20.96 44.37 38.55
CA PRO A 1185 -21.56 43.03 38.36
C PRO A 1185 -22.70 42.85 39.44
N PRO A 1186 -22.96 41.73 40.18
CA PRO A 1186 -22.68 40.27 40.08
C PRO A 1186 -24.01 39.43 40.05
N VAL A 1187 -24.11 38.08 40.09
CA VAL A 1187 -23.43 37.00 40.85
C VAL A 1187 -23.42 35.69 40.03
N ALA A 1188 -22.44 34.82 40.29
CA ALA A 1188 -22.18 33.59 39.52
C ALA A 1188 -22.91 32.33 40.02
N ALA A 1189 -23.26 31.43 39.09
CA ALA A 1189 -23.46 30.01 39.36
C ALA A 1189 -23.05 29.16 38.14
N ARG A 1190 -22.15 28.19 38.33
CA ARG A 1190 -21.68 27.25 37.29
C ARG A 1190 -22.66 26.09 37.08
N ALA A 1191 -23.08 25.83 35.84
CA ALA A 1191 -23.65 24.55 35.43
C ALA A 1191 -23.24 24.19 33.98
N LYS A 1192 -23.10 22.89 33.69
CA LYS A 1192 -22.48 22.34 32.46
C LYS A 1192 -23.41 22.35 31.23
N PRO A 1193 -22.87 22.39 29.99
CA PRO A 1193 -23.67 22.47 28.77
C PRO A 1193 -24.34 21.14 28.38
N THR A 1194 -25.46 21.24 27.66
CA THR A 1194 -26.15 20.12 26.98
C THR A 1194 -26.41 20.47 25.49
N PRO A 1195 -26.58 19.46 24.60
CA PRO A 1195 -26.38 19.60 23.14
C PRO A 1195 -27.60 20.14 22.35
N PRO A 1196 -27.41 20.56 21.07
CA PRO A 1196 -28.38 21.40 20.35
C PRO A 1196 -29.57 20.65 19.69
N ALA A 1197 -30.60 21.41 19.34
CA ALA A 1197 -31.82 20.94 18.65
C ALA A 1197 -32.02 21.61 17.26
N PRO A 1198 -32.75 20.98 16.30
CA PRO A 1198 -32.70 21.34 14.88
C PRO A 1198 -33.99 21.96 14.28
N PRO A 1199 -33.86 22.69 13.17
CA PRO A 1199 -34.84 22.69 12.06
C PRO A 1199 -34.15 22.66 10.67
N ALA A 1200 -34.82 22.61 9.51
CA ALA A 1200 -35.99 21.85 9.09
C ALA A 1200 -36.07 21.81 7.54
N LYS A 1201 -36.63 20.71 6.99
CA LYS A 1201 -37.30 20.57 5.66
C LYS A 1201 -36.64 21.08 4.35
N ARG A 1202 -36.40 20.11 3.45
CA ARG A 1202 -36.44 20.20 1.97
C ARG A 1202 -37.67 20.96 1.41
N PRO A 1203 -37.52 21.67 0.28
CA PRO A 1203 -38.51 21.78 -0.79
C PRO A 1203 -38.27 20.71 -1.90
N ALA A 1204 -39.15 20.64 -2.91
CA ALA A 1204 -39.16 19.57 -3.92
C ALA A 1204 -39.51 20.04 -5.35
N ALA A 1205 -38.96 19.33 -6.34
CA ALA A 1205 -39.46 19.02 -7.69
C ALA A 1205 -39.96 20.13 -8.65
N ARG A 1206 -39.38 20.18 -9.85
CA ARG A 1206 -40.06 19.81 -11.12
C ARG A 1206 -39.11 19.66 -12.34
N LYS A 1207 -39.57 18.88 -13.32
CA LYS A 1207 -39.06 18.66 -14.70
C LYS A 1207 -39.51 19.82 -15.64
N PRO A 1208 -39.05 19.98 -16.93
CA PRO A 1208 -38.58 18.95 -17.90
C PRO A 1208 -37.41 19.43 -18.83
N ASP A 1209 -37.06 18.93 -20.05
CA ASP A 1209 -37.51 17.80 -20.91
C ASP A 1209 -36.46 17.30 -21.98
N ALA A 1210 -36.82 16.20 -22.66
CA ALA A 1210 -36.70 15.80 -24.09
C ALA A 1210 -35.42 15.97 -24.98
N SER A 1211 -34.80 14.81 -25.33
CA SER A 1211 -34.33 14.27 -26.65
C SER A 1211 -33.67 15.18 -27.73
N PRO A 1212 -32.57 14.73 -28.40
CA PRO A 1212 -32.57 13.63 -29.42
C PRO A 1212 -31.50 12.54 -29.17
N ALA A 1213 -31.70 11.25 -29.47
CA ALA A 1213 -31.92 10.56 -30.76
C ALA A 1213 -30.66 10.48 -31.67
N ARG A 1214 -30.05 9.29 -31.76
CA ARG A 1214 -29.20 8.84 -32.88
C ARG A 1214 -29.14 7.31 -32.97
N ASP A 1215 -29.14 6.80 -34.19
CA ASP A 1215 -29.53 5.43 -34.58
C ASP A 1215 -28.39 4.41 -34.76
N SER A 1216 -28.77 3.21 -35.23
CA SER A 1216 -27.97 2.10 -35.78
C SER A 1216 -27.56 1.06 -34.72
N ALA A 1217 -28.22 -0.09 -34.52
CA ALA A 1217 -28.89 -1.00 -35.44
C ALA A 1217 -27.97 -1.62 -36.51
N MET A 1218 -27.53 -2.87 -36.28
CA MET A 1218 -27.41 -3.90 -37.32
C MET A 1218 -27.60 -5.29 -36.70
N SER A 1219 -28.38 -6.12 -37.37
CA SER A 1219 -28.76 -7.47 -36.93
C SER A 1219 -28.57 -8.46 -38.06
N LEU A 1220 -27.86 -9.56 -37.78
CA LEU A 1220 -27.71 -10.78 -38.58
C LEU A 1220 -27.42 -11.90 -37.56
N GLY A 1221 -28.05 -13.09 -37.55
CA GLY A 1221 -28.60 -13.85 -38.69
C GLY A 1221 -27.44 -14.57 -39.39
N THR A 1222 -27.40 -15.90 -39.56
CA THR A 1222 -28.42 -16.94 -39.36
C THR A 1222 -27.77 -18.33 -39.37
N ASN A 1223 -28.43 -19.32 -38.74
CA ASN A 1223 -28.53 -20.75 -39.13
C ASN A 1223 -27.31 -21.63 -39.55
N SER A 1224 -27.19 -22.74 -38.80
CA SER A 1224 -27.28 -24.16 -39.28
C SER A 1224 -26.04 -24.93 -39.79
N GLY A 1225 -26.08 -26.26 -39.58
CA GLY A 1225 -25.24 -27.28 -40.24
C GLY A 1225 -24.13 -27.87 -39.36
N THR A 1226 -24.34 -28.87 -38.50
CA THR A 1226 -24.41 -30.35 -38.74
C THR A 1226 -23.14 -31.05 -39.24
N ASN A 1227 -22.91 -32.24 -38.63
CA ASN A 1227 -22.08 -33.39 -39.08
C ASN A 1227 -20.56 -33.43 -38.82
N SER A 1228 -20.22 -34.24 -37.81
CA SER A 1228 -19.34 -35.42 -37.87
C SER A 1228 -18.25 -35.51 -38.96
N GLY A 1229 -16.98 -35.61 -38.52
CA GLY A 1229 -15.86 -36.06 -39.36
C GLY A 1229 -14.65 -36.48 -38.52
N ARG A 1230 -14.34 -37.79 -38.51
CA ARG A 1230 -13.17 -38.38 -37.82
C ARG A 1230 -12.08 -38.66 -38.85
N ALA A 1231 -10.93 -38.01 -38.76
CA ALA A 1231 -9.74 -38.36 -39.55
C ALA A 1231 -8.45 -38.05 -38.77
N THR A 1232 -7.53 -39.01 -38.76
CA THR A 1232 -6.18 -38.92 -38.17
C THR A 1232 -5.15 -38.72 -39.28
N PRO A 1233 -4.25 -37.72 -39.20
CA PRO A 1233 -3.07 -37.65 -40.05
C PRO A 1233 -1.83 -38.22 -39.36
N SER A 1234 -0.93 -38.80 -40.16
CA SER A 1234 0.32 -39.43 -39.76
C SER A 1234 1.55 -38.59 -40.12
N SER A 1235 2.63 -38.82 -39.39
CA SER A 1235 4.05 -38.79 -39.84
C SER A 1235 4.73 -37.49 -40.33
N ILE A 1236 5.91 -37.25 -39.75
CA ILE A 1236 7.10 -36.53 -40.27
C ILE A 1236 7.09 -34.98 -40.18
N GLY A 1237 8.09 -34.45 -39.45
CA GLY A 1237 8.43 -33.02 -39.40
C GLY A 1237 9.13 -32.65 -38.09
N GLY A 1238 10.46 -32.56 -38.08
CA GLY A 1238 11.23 -32.22 -36.88
C GLY A 1238 11.14 -30.74 -36.50
N GLY A 1239 10.87 -30.43 -35.24
CA GLY A 1239 10.82 -29.06 -34.73
C GLY A 1239 10.94 -28.96 -33.21
N SER A 1240 12.03 -28.31 -32.76
CA SER A 1240 12.33 -27.71 -31.45
C SER A 1240 11.56 -28.15 -30.18
N LEU A 1241 12.32 -28.43 -29.11
CA LEU A 1241 11.87 -28.80 -27.75
C LEU A 1241 10.81 -27.90 -27.08
N ALA A 1242 10.47 -26.74 -27.64
CA ALA A 1242 9.36 -25.91 -27.19
C ALA A 1242 7.95 -26.55 -27.39
N GLY A 1243 7.80 -27.53 -28.30
CA GLY A 1243 6.50 -28.13 -28.60
C GLY A 1243 5.92 -29.04 -27.49
N GLY A 1244 6.78 -29.74 -26.75
CA GLY A 1244 6.34 -30.79 -25.82
C GLY A 1244 5.44 -30.31 -24.67
N LEU A 1245 5.61 -29.07 -24.21
CA LEU A 1245 4.81 -28.52 -23.10
C LEU A 1245 3.36 -28.25 -23.50
N ALA A 1246 3.14 -27.70 -24.70
CA ALA A 1246 1.79 -27.38 -25.19
C ALA A 1246 0.98 -28.65 -25.50
N GLU A 1247 1.64 -29.67 -26.04
CA GLU A 1247 1.00 -30.96 -26.33
C GLU A 1247 0.71 -31.76 -25.04
N ALA A 1248 1.64 -31.78 -24.08
CA ALA A 1248 1.41 -32.37 -22.76
C ALA A 1248 0.24 -31.67 -22.01
N LEU A 1249 0.12 -30.35 -22.10
CA LEU A 1249 -1.00 -29.60 -21.52
C LEU A 1249 -2.33 -29.88 -22.24
N ARG A 1250 -2.35 -29.99 -23.57
CA ARG A 1250 -3.56 -30.39 -24.33
C ARG A 1250 -3.96 -31.84 -24.06
N ALA A 1251 -3.02 -32.78 -24.04
CA ALA A 1251 -3.27 -34.17 -23.69
C ALA A 1251 -3.85 -34.29 -22.27
N ARG A 1252 -3.33 -33.49 -21.32
CA ARG A 1252 -3.86 -33.44 -19.95
C ARG A 1252 -5.24 -32.77 -19.86
N GLN A 1253 -5.52 -31.72 -20.65
CA GLN A 1253 -6.84 -31.10 -20.72
C GLN A 1253 -7.88 -32.03 -21.36
N SER A 1254 -7.55 -32.70 -22.46
CA SER A 1254 -8.47 -33.65 -23.13
C SER A 1254 -8.72 -34.90 -22.28
N ALA A 1255 -7.70 -35.44 -21.61
CA ALA A 1255 -7.87 -36.52 -20.64
C ALA A 1255 -8.73 -36.15 -19.41
N MET A 1256 -8.75 -34.88 -19.01
CA MET A 1256 -9.61 -34.42 -17.89
C MET A 1256 -10.99 -33.90 -18.33
N GLY A 1257 -11.17 -33.51 -19.59
CA GLY A 1257 -12.43 -32.94 -20.10
C GLY A 1257 -13.54 -33.95 -20.41
N GLY A 1258 -13.24 -35.25 -20.43
CA GLY A 1258 -14.15 -36.31 -20.89
C GLY A 1258 -15.31 -36.71 -19.97
N ARG A 1259 -15.69 -35.91 -18.95
CA ARG A 1259 -16.70 -36.35 -17.96
C ARG A 1259 -17.67 -35.30 -17.38
N ASP A 1260 -17.57 -34.03 -17.77
CA ASP A 1260 -18.38 -32.95 -17.18
C ASP A 1260 -19.40 -32.32 -18.15
N LYS A 1261 -19.66 -32.92 -19.34
CA LYS A 1261 -20.70 -32.40 -20.27
C LYS A 1261 -22.15 -32.79 -19.93
N ASP A 1262 -22.38 -33.76 -19.04
CA ASP A 1262 -23.74 -34.27 -18.73
C ASP A 1262 -24.35 -33.64 -17.46
N LYS A 1263 -23.99 -32.41 -17.09
CA LYS A 1263 -24.42 -31.81 -15.80
C LYS A 1263 -24.84 -30.34 -15.79
N ASP A 1264 -24.68 -29.61 -16.89
CA ASP A 1264 -25.00 -28.17 -16.92
C ASP A 1264 -26.42 -27.86 -17.47
N GLU A 1265 -27.30 -28.86 -17.65
CA GLU A 1265 -28.68 -28.67 -18.14
C GLU A 1265 -29.79 -28.82 -17.07
N ASP A 1266 -29.47 -29.13 -15.81
CA ASP A 1266 -30.48 -29.47 -14.77
C ASP A 1266 -30.66 -28.42 -13.63
N ASP A 1267 -29.94 -27.30 -13.65
CA ASP A 1267 -29.87 -26.32 -12.55
C ASP A 1267 -30.79 -25.08 -12.73
N ASP A 1268 -31.96 -25.27 -13.35
CA ASP A 1268 -32.96 -24.20 -13.64
C ASP A 1268 -34.36 -24.44 -13.00
N TRP A 1269 -34.40 -24.91 -11.72
CA TRP A 1269 -35.58 -25.01 -10.84
C TRP A 1269 -35.26 -24.90 -9.33
#